data_AF-A0A202DWV5-F1
#
_entry.id   AF-A0A202DWV5-F1
#
_cell.length_a   1.000
_cell.length_b   1.000
_cell.length_c   1.000
_cell.angle_alpha   90.00
_cell.angle_beta   90.00
_cell.angle_gamma   90.00
#
_symmetry.space_group_name_H-M   'P 1'
#
loop_
_entity.id
_entity.type
_entity.pdbx_description
1 polymer ?
#
loop_
_entity_poly.entity_id
_entity_poly.type
_entity_poly.pdbx_seq_one_letter_code
_entity_poly.pdbx_strand_id
1 'polypeptide(L)'
;IRLDAGQGSVVSNVLFWNTSANTRLADAVVTDTLNADPLFADPVNGDFTLGDGSPALGAGNDGEALGDLRWAVQPPEPIIVEPGDGTLGAAIAAAPNGAVLMLRGGEEYTSTTDTSYFIDKRLSIVAEPGAMRRPLITLKSIPAGSEVPTKTFWFNDGASLILRGLHFDGLLGSDLFTGSDDFIQLDPAGATVGLIEIRDCLLENYEDQLVEGNQPDPPTVDSVLVINSMFFTTSGLGFRRSDLGYLLMENSTFWNLDNRAFRIQAGSNPEVMINHCTFYNIDHRGLEIRDVGSNVVVKNCIFSKVSRDVIQIDGPTGVISNCLFHESAPVNLHANVVVTDTMWADPMFVNPDMRDLRLAPNSPAIGAADDGTALGDPRWARYLLRLTPVAPGDGTLKAAIAAAAPGDILVLEDGGEYTESADSVWFVDKPLTIRAVMGAETRPVLKNISQQPYDPAAGRNPKFFMLGDGSSLKLMGLELDGGEPDVLAPDPVPTFQSVDDVFMLDLKDSVEVAFLKVYDCLIQNTSDNVLEVWDPNLYGALTGLVLDSIVVKDCLFYNTWRWGVRHVQNSYFELENCTFWDFPDFVVYARDAGTEMVIDHCTFNNTGTEILWNAGSPDEILRFRGDTFTSISITNSIMANGSSDAPIRLDAGQGSVVSNVLFWNTSANTRLADAVVTDTLNADPLFAD
;
A
#
# COMPACT_ATOMS: atom_id res chain seq x y z
N ILE A 1 -29.90 -2.23 14.49
CA ILE A 1 -29.54 -1.62 13.17
C ILE A 1 -30.64 -1.98 12.16
N ARG A 2 -30.98 -1.06 11.26
CA ARG A 2 -31.89 -1.30 10.13
C ARG A 2 -31.21 -0.83 8.85
N LEU A 3 -30.81 -1.76 8.01
CA LEU A 3 -30.24 -1.52 6.68
C LEU A 3 -31.25 -2.07 5.67
N ASP A 4 -31.95 -1.18 4.98
CA ASP A 4 -33.10 -1.52 4.12
C ASP A 4 -32.77 -1.53 2.62
N ALA A 5 -31.55 -1.14 2.20
CA ALA A 5 -31.15 -1.15 0.79
C ALA A 5 -29.62 -0.97 0.63
N GLY A 6 -28.89 -2.07 0.43
CA GLY A 6 -27.48 -2.00 0.01
C GLY A 6 -26.82 -3.37 -0.10
N GLN A 7 -26.88 -3.97 -1.30
CA GLN A 7 -26.02 -5.11 -1.65
C GLN A 7 -24.56 -4.73 -1.39
N GLY A 8 -23.85 -5.50 -0.54
CA GLY A 8 -22.46 -5.22 -0.14
C GLY A 8 -22.28 -4.39 1.13
N SER A 9 -23.34 -4.12 1.90
CA SER A 9 -23.19 -3.44 3.20
C SER A 9 -22.60 -4.40 4.24
N VAL A 10 -21.51 -4.00 4.91
CA VAL A 10 -20.87 -4.77 5.98
C VAL A 10 -21.02 -4.04 7.32
N VAL A 11 -21.41 -4.77 8.36
CA VAL A 11 -21.34 -4.34 9.76
C VAL A 11 -20.37 -5.26 10.47
N SER A 12 -19.12 -4.81 10.66
CA SER A 12 -18.09 -5.57 11.36
C SER A 12 -17.50 -4.81 12.53
N ASN A 13 -16.98 -5.52 13.53
CA ASN A 13 -16.29 -4.94 14.68
C ASN A 13 -17.15 -3.88 15.39
N VAL A 14 -18.40 -4.25 15.71
CA VAL A 14 -19.35 -3.36 16.40
C VAL A 14 -19.81 -4.01 17.69
N LEU A 15 -19.74 -3.28 18.80
CA LEU A 15 -20.32 -3.70 20.07
C LEU A 15 -21.70 -3.06 20.26
N PHE A 16 -22.71 -3.91 20.43
CA PHE A 16 -24.06 -3.54 20.81
C PHE A 16 -24.26 -3.77 22.31
N TRP A 17 -24.73 -2.73 23.01
CA TRP A 17 -25.14 -2.86 24.41
C TRP A 17 -26.41 -2.07 24.66
N ASN A 18 -27.38 -2.71 25.31
CA ASN A 18 -28.66 -2.09 25.68
C ASN A 18 -29.40 -1.43 24.50
N THR A 19 -29.27 -2.01 23.30
CA THR A 19 -30.00 -1.57 22.10
C THR A 19 -31.30 -2.38 21.94
N SER A 20 -32.34 -1.80 21.34
CA SER A 20 -33.62 -2.50 21.16
C SER A 20 -33.47 -3.71 20.22
N ALA A 21 -34.00 -4.86 20.62
CA ALA A 21 -33.84 -6.20 20.02
C ALA A 21 -34.32 -6.40 18.55
N ASN A 22 -34.60 -5.33 17.80
CA ASN A 22 -35.05 -5.41 16.42
C ASN A 22 -33.90 -5.12 15.45
N THR A 23 -32.98 -6.07 15.33
CA THR A 23 -32.02 -6.11 14.24
C THR A 23 -32.66 -6.86 13.08
N ARG A 24 -33.05 -6.14 12.01
CA ARG A 24 -33.49 -6.73 10.74
C ARG A 24 -32.42 -6.38 9.69
N LEU A 25 -31.69 -7.40 9.27
CA LEU A 25 -30.61 -7.32 8.29
C LEU A 25 -31.08 -8.17 7.12
N ALA A 26 -31.74 -7.56 6.15
CA ALA A 26 -32.27 -8.32 5.01
C ALA A 26 -31.14 -8.71 4.04
N ASP A 27 -30.12 -7.85 3.88
CA ASP A 27 -29.11 -7.96 2.81
C ASP A 27 -27.71 -7.41 3.20
N ALA A 28 -27.32 -7.45 4.49
CA ALA A 28 -26.02 -6.95 4.98
C ALA A 28 -25.21 -8.06 5.66
N VAL A 29 -23.90 -8.09 5.40
CA VAL A 29 -22.95 -9.00 6.07
C VAL A 29 -22.69 -8.47 7.48
N VAL A 30 -22.87 -9.30 8.51
CA VAL A 30 -22.57 -8.92 9.90
C VAL A 30 -21.60 -9.91 10.51
N THR A 31 -20.42 -9.43 10.88
CA THR A 31 -19.32 -10.26 11.41
C THR A 31 -18.68 -9.57 12.62
N ASP A 32 -18.00 -10.30 13.49
CA ASP A 32 -17.16 -9.71 14.55
C ASP A 32 -17.89 -8.68 15.42
N THR A 33 -19.21 -8.83 15.58
CA THR A 33 -20.04 -7.94 16.40
C THR A 33 -20.33 -8.57 17.75
N LEU A 34 -20.20 -7.78 18.81
CA LEU A 34 -20.36 -8.23 20.19
C LEU A 34 -21.69 -7.73 20.73
N ASN A 35 -22.43 -8.55 21.47
CA ASN A 35 -23.58 -8.10 22.25
C ASN A 35 -23.29 -8.28 23.73
N ALA A 36 -22.57 -7.32 24.31
CA ALA A 36 -22.06 -7.39 25.66
C ALA A 36 -21.93 -5.99 26.26
N ASP A 37 -21.94 -5.89 27.60
CA ASP A 37 -21.67 -4.64 28.30
C ASP A 37 -20.24 -4.15 27.99
N PRO A 38 -20.03 -2.92 27.49
CA PRO A 38 -18.69 -2.38 27.24
C PRO A 38 -17.93 -2.08 28.54
N LEU A 39 -18.55 -2.21 29.72
CA LEU A 39 -17.92 -2.01 31.03
C LEU A 39 -17.29 -0.62 31.18
N PHE A 40 -18.04 0.42 30.81
CA PHE A 40 -17.64 1.81 31.04
C PHE A 40 -17.54 2.12 32.54
N ALA A 41 -16.52 2.87 32.93
CA ALA A 41 -16.25 3.22 34.33
C ALA A 41 -17.35 4.08 34.97
N ASP A 42 -17.78 5.17 34.31
CA ASP A 42 -18.88 6.03 34.79
C ASP A 42 -19.56 6.77 33.62
N PRO A 43 -20.34 6.04 32.80
CA PRO A 43 -20.96 6.60 31.60
C PRO A 43 -22.04 7.66 31.92
N VAL A 44 -22.57 7.69 33.15
CA VAL A 44 -23.57 8.69 33.59
C VAL A 44 -22.93 10.07 33.73
N ASN A 45 -21.65 10.12 34.09
CA ASN A 45 -20.89 11.37 34.24
C ASN A 45 -19.96 11.66 33.05
N GLY A 46 -20.09 10.89 31.95
CA GLY A 46 -19.33 11.09 30.72
C GLY A 46 -17.93 10.50 30.73
N ASP A 47 -17.61 9.62 31.69
CA ASP A 47 -16.38 8.83 31.70
C ASP A 47 -16.66 7.47 31.05
N PHE A 48 -16.26 7.35 29.80
CA PHE A 48 -16.42 6.12 29.02
C PHE A 48 -15.19 5.22 29.07
N THR A 49 -14.27 5.44 30.03
CA THR A 49 -13.08 4.60 30.18
C THR A 49 -13.47 3.12 30.27
N LEU A 50 -12.84 2.28 29.45
CA LEU A 50 -13.08 0.84 29.42
C LEU A 50 -12.39 0.17 30.63
N GLY A 51 -13.12 -0.66 31.38
CA GLY A 51 -12.52 -1.44 32.47
C GLY A 51 -11.65 -2.61 32.00
N ASP A 52 -10.77 -3.13 32.87
CA ASP A 52 -9.73 -4.16 32.64
C ASP A 52 -10.18 -5.52 32.06
N GLY A 53 -11.49 -5.71 31.83
CA GLY A 53 -12.05 -6.91 31.20
C GLY A 53 -13.10 -6.58 30.14
N SER A 54 -13.10 -5.34 29.65
CA SER A 54 -14.08 -4.89 28.67
C SER A 54 -13.96 -5.72 27.38
N PRO A 55 -15.08 -6.26 26.87
CA PRO A 55 -15.10 -6.96 25.59
C PRO A 55 -14.82 -6.03 24.41
N ALA A 56 -14.84 -4.70 24.62
CA ALA A 56 -14.42 -3.73 23.62
C ALA A 56 -12.89 -3.67 23.46
N LEU A 57 -12.10 -4.05 24.47
CA LEU A 57 -10.64 -3.97 24.41
C LEU A 57 -10.08 -4.96 23.38
N GLY A 58 -9.26 -4.42 22.48
CA GLY A 58 -8.63 -5.14 21.38
C GLY A 58 -9.59 -5.67 20.32
N ALA A 59 -10.90 -5.38 20.38
CA ALA A 59 -11.91 -5.92 19.47
C ALA A 59 -12.06 -5.13 18.14
N GLY A 60 -11.29 -4.05 17.99
CA GLY A 60 -11.11 -3.33 16.74
C GLY A 60 -10.49 -4.20 15.66
N ASN A 61 -10.76 -3.85 14.41
CA ASN A 61 -10.18 -4.54 13.26
C ASN A 61 -8.68 -4.28 13.12
N ASP A 62 -8.11 -3.34 13.86
CA ASP A 62 -6.69 -3.02 14.00
C ASP A 62 -6.05 -3.71 15.22
N GLY A 63 -6.85 -4.38 16.05
CA GLY A 63 -6.40 -4.94 17.33
C GLY A 63 -6.43 -3.94 18.48
N GLU A 64 -6.88 -2.71 18.24
CA GLU A 64 -7.14 -1.70 19.26
C GLU A 64 -8.55 -1.87 19.86
N ALA A 65 -8.92 -1.02 20.80
CA ALA A 65 -10.27 -1.07 21.38
C ALA A 65 -11.35 -0.57 20.42
N LEU A 66 -12.56 -1.13 20.54
CA LEU A 66 -13.74 -0.60 19.87
C LEU A 66 -14.15 0.76 20.44
N GLY A 67 -14.41 1.73 19.56
CA GLY A 67 -14.85 3.07 19.92
C GLY A 67 -13.71 4.08 19.94
N ASP A 68 -13.88 5.16 20.70
CA ASP A 68 -12.89 6.24 20.81
C ASP A 68 -11.74 5.82 21.72
N LEU A 69 -10.54 5.69 21.14
CA LEU A 69 -9.33 5.17 21.80
C LEU A 69 -8.89 5.97 23.02
N ARG A 70 -9.34 7.23 23.18
CA ARG A 70 -9.08 8.00 24.40
C ARG A 70 -9.70 7.37 25.64
N TRP A 71 -10.71 6.54 25.48
CA TRP A 71 -11.34 5.77 26.55
C TRP A 71 -10.73 4.39 26.75
N ALA A 72 -9.89 3.95 25.82
CA ALA A 72 -9.08 2.76 25.92
C ALA A 72 -7.73 3.14 26.51
N VAL A 73 -7.72 3.67 27.74
CA VAL A 73 -6.51 4.26 28.36
C VAL A 73 -5.43 3.21 28.70
N GLN A 74 -5.70 1.92 28.41
CA GLN A 74 -4.74 0.83 28.34
C GLN A 74 -5.18 -0.19 27.27
N PRO A 75 -4.95 0.04 25.95
CA PRO A 75 -4.85 -1.11 25.06
C PRO A 75 -3.65 -1.93 25.58
N PRO A 76 -3.71 -3.26 25.63
CA PRO A 76 -2.52 -4.02 25.99
C PRO A 76 -1.43 -3.66 24.99
N GLU A 77 -0.36 -3.01 25.45
CA GLU A 77 0.80 -2.75 24.59
C GLU A 77 1.22 -4.06 23.92
N PRO A 78 1.48 -4.06 22.61
CA PRO A 78 1.92 -5.26 21.93
C PRO A 78 3.12 -5.86 22.65
N ILE A 79 3.02 -7.14 22.99
CA ILE A 79 4.12 -7.88 23.60
C ILE A 79 5.12 -8.15 22.49
N ILE A 80 6.26 -7.46 22.55
CA ILE A 80 7.37 -7.71 21.62
C ILE A 80 7.93 -9.10 21.87
N VAL A 81 7.91 -9.95 20.84
CA VAL A 81 8.54 -11.26 20.89
C VAL A 81 9.90 -11.16 20.24
N GLU A 82 10.96 -11.36 21.02
CA GLU A 82 12.31 -11.41 20.48
C GLU A 82 12.50 -12.66 19.60
N PRO A 83 13.26 -12.56 18.49
CA PRO A 83 13.49 -13.69 17.60
C PRO A 83 14.33 -14.79 18.27
N GLY A 84 14.23 -16.00 17.72
CA GLY A 84 14.97 -17.15 18.22
C GLY A 84 14.12 -18.40 18.41
N ASP A 85 14.77 -19.44 18.94
CA ASP A 85 14.16 -20.75 19.09
C ASP A 85 13.27 -20.84 20.34
N GLY A 86 12.01 -21.25 20.15
CA GLY A 86 11.00 -21.43 21.20
C GLY A 86 10.42 -20.12 21.76
N THR A 87 10.87 -18.95 21.29
CA THR A 87 10.44 -17.65 21.84
C THR A 87 8.96 -17.38 21.59
N LEU A 88 8.47 -17.70 20.38
CA LEU A 88 7.05 -17.55 20.03
C LEU A 88 6.17 -18.49 20.85
N GLY A 89 6.55 -19.76 21.00
CA GLY A 89 5.81 -20.73 21.83
C GLY A 89 5.70 -20.28 23.29
N ALA A 90 6.80 -19.78 23.86
CA ALA A 90 6.80 -19.22 25.21
C ALA A 90 5.91 -17.97 25.34
N ALA A 91 5.92 -17.09 24.33
CA ALA A 91 5.08 -15.89 24.32
C ALA A 91 3.58 -16.26 24.23
N ILE A 92 3.20 -17.19 23.37
CA ILE A 92 1.82 -17.69 23.24
C ILE A 92 1.33 -18.28 24.58
N ALA A 93 2.15 -19.11 25.22
CA ALA A 93 1.81 -19.72 26.50
C ALA A 93 1.58 -18.69 27.62
N ALA A 94 2.41 -17.63 27.66
CA ALA A 94 2.34 -16.58 28.68
C ALA A 94 1.28 -15.51 28.40
N ALA A 95 0.84 -15.37 27.15
CA ALA A 95 -0.06 -14.30 26.73
C ALA A 95 -1.44 -14.35 27.43
N PRO A 96 -1.95 -13.22 27.95
CA PRO A 96 -3.34 -13.13 28.41
C PRO A 96 -4.32 -13.20 27.23
N ASN A 97 -5.59 -13.48 27.53
CA ASN A 97 -6.66 -13.46 26.54
C ASN A 97 -6.80 -12.06 25.93
N GLY A 98 -6.80 -11.96 24.60
CA GLY A 98 -6.85 -10.72 23.84
C GLY A 98 -5.49 -10.06 23.57
N ALA A 99 -4.37 -10.68 23.95
CA ALA A 99 -3.05 -10.11 23.74
C ALA A 99 -2.67 -9.99 22.24
N VAL A 100 -1.84 -8.99 21.95
CA VAL A 100 -1.18 -8.82 20.66
C VAL A 100 0.30 -9.16 20.83
N LEU A 101 0.79 -10.18 20.12
CA LEU A 101 2.20 -10.54 20.02
C LEU A 101 2.78 -9.91 18.76
N MET A 102 3.76 -9.03 18.90
CA MET A 102 4.41 -8.37 17.77
C MET A 102 5.79 -8.98 17.49
N LEU A 103 5.97 -9.44 16.26
CA LEU A 103 7.20 -10.05 15.77
C LEU A 103 8.02 -9.04 14.96
N ARG A 104 9.33 -9.00 15.18
CA ARG A 104 10.27 -8.11 14.48
C ARG A 104 10.35 -8.46 12.99
N GLY A 105 10.35 -7.44 12.13
CA GLY A 105 10.37 -7.61 10.68
C GLY A 105 11.63 -8.33 10.18
N GLY A 106 11.46 -9.31 9.28
CA GLY A 106 12.56 -10.00 8.60
C GLY A 106 13.35 -11.01 9.43
N GLU A 107 12.96 -11.22 10.69
CA GLU A 107 13.62 -12.14 11.62
C GLU A 107 13.02 -13.56 11.56
N GLU A 108 13.72 -14.52 12.16
CA GLU A 108 13.29 -15.93 12.25
C GLU A 108 12.84 -16.33 13.67
N TYR A 109 11.73 -17.06 13.72
CA TYR A 109 11.10 -17.62 14.92
C TYR A 109 10.95 -19.12 14.73
N THR A 110 11.92 -19.88 15.24
CA THR A 110 11.92 -21.34 15.13
C THR A 110 11.37 -21.97 16.40
N SER A 111 10.96 -23.24 16.33
CA SER A 111 10.86 -24.07 17.54
C SER A 111 11.40 -25.47 17.28
N THR A 112 12.45 -25.85 18.00
CA THR A 112 13.00 -27.22 17.98
C THR A 112 12.32 -28.16 18.97
N THR A 113 11.36 -27.66 19.76
CA THR A 113 10.71 -28.44 20.83
C THR A 113 9.20 -28.51 20.70
N ASP A 114 8.56 -27.47 20.16
CA ASP A 114 7.12 -27.45 19.99
C ASP A 114 6.72 -28.25 18.74
N THR A 115 5.77 -29.15 18.90
CA THR A 115 5.11 -29.84 17.77
C THR A 115 3.87 -29.09 17.29
N SER A 116 3.36 -28.16 18.11
CA SER A 116 2.25 -27.25 17.83
C SER A 116 2.23 -26.07 18.79
N TYR A 117 1.68 -24.95 18.34
CA TYR A 117 1.27 -23.85 19.21
C TYR A 117 -0.21 -24.01 19.61
N PHE A 118 -0.47 -24.22 20.90
CA PHE A 118 -1.83 -24.41 21.41
C PHE A 118 -2.52 -23.08 21.64
N ILE A 119 -3.70 -22.89 21.04
CA ILE A 119 -4.53 -21.69 21.18
C ILE A 119 -5.83 -22.10 21.88
N ASP A 120 -6.10 -21.49 23.03
CA ASP A 120 -7.28 -21.71 23.88
C ASP A 120 -7.92 -20.38 24.32
N LYS A 121 -7.54 -19.30 23.64
CA LYS A 121 -7.88 -17.92 23.95
C LYS A 121 -7.91 -17.08 22.68
N ARG A 122 -8.35 -15.83 22.80
CA ARG A 122 -8.19 -14.82 21.76
C ARG A 122 -6.74 -14.33 21.74
N LEU A 123 -6.11 -14.32 20.56
CA LEU A 123 -4.73 -13.89 20.38
C LEU A 123 -4.54 -13.25 19.01
N SER A 124 -3.70 -12.23 18.94
CA SER A 124 -3.20 -11.68 17.68
C SER A 124 -1.70 -11.89 17.59
N ILE A 125 -1.21 -12.34 16.44
CA ILE A 125 0.22 -12.42 16.13
C ILE A 125 0.45 -11.60 14.87
N VAL A 126 1.24 -10.53 15.00
CA VAL A 126 1.39 -9.53 13.94
C VAL A 126 2.86 -9.25 13.68
N ALA A 127 3.20 -8.96 12.42
CA ALA A 127 4.48 -8.38 12.10
C ALA A 127 4.56 -6.92 12.57
N GLU A 128 5.78 -6.48 12.86
CA GLU A 128 6.10 -5.07 13.09
C GLU A 128 5.60 -4.19 11.93
N PRO A 129 4.87 -3.10 12.21
CA PRO A 129 4.38 -2.19 11.18
C PRO A 129 5.51 -1.65 10.30
N GLY A 130 5.31 -1.62 8.98
CA GLY A 130 6.31 -1.13 8.03
C GLY A 130 7.47 -2.10 7.76
N ALA A 131 7.44 -3.32 8.32
CA ALA A 131 8.47 -4.33 8.06
C ALA A 131 8.64 -4.61 6.55
N MET A 132 9.87 -4.42 6.05
CA MET A 132 10.22 -4.66 4.65
C MET A 132 10.20 -6.15 4.27
N ARG A 133 10.36 -7.03 5.27
CA ARG A 133 10.29 -8.48 5.13
C ARG A 133 9.42 -9.05 6.23
N ARG A 134 8.62 -10.05 5.89
CA ARG A 134 7.78 -10.75 6.86
C ARG A 134 8.65 -11.54 7.85
N PRO A 135 8.30 -11.57 9.15
CA PRO A 135 8.88 -12.53 10.09
C PRO A 135 8.62 -13.96 9.61
N LEU A 136 9.63 -14.83 9.65
CA LEU A 136 9.54 -16.23 9.26
C LEU A 136 9.32 -17.12 10.49
N ILE A 137 8.26 -17.92 10.49
CA ILE A 137 7.92 -18.87 11.54
C ILE A 137 8.06 -20.30 11.03
N THR A 138 8.74 -21.16 11.80
CA THR A 138 9.00 -22.54 11.41
C THR A 138 9.06 -23.50 12.61
N LEU A 139 8.35 -24.63 12.56
CA LEU A 139 8.51 -25.72 13.54
C LEU A 139 9.57 -26.71 13.05
N LYS A 140 10.70 -26.80 13.78
CA LYS A 140 11.88 -27.63 13.49
C LYS A 140 12.05 -28.74 14.54
N SER A 141 10.95 -29.26 15.08
CA SER A 141 10.95 -30.18 16.23
C SER A 141 11.05 -31.66 15.88
N ILE A 142 10.69 -32.03 14.64
CA ILE A 142 10.64 -33.43 14.20
C ILE A 142 11.65 -33.68 13.07
N PRO A 143 12.61 -34.61 13.23
CA PRO A 143 13.56 -34.98 12.18
C PRO A 143 12.87 -35.62 10.96
N ALA A 144 13.42 -35.37 9.76
CA ALA A 144 12.90 -35.94 8.52
C ALA A 144 12.78 -37.48 8.58
N GLY A 145 11.68 -38.01 8.02
CA GLY A 145 11.37 -39.43 8.00
C GLY A 145 10.62 -39.94 9.24
N SER A 146 10.25 -39.07 10.17
CA SER A 146 9.30 -39.39 11.25
C SER A 146 7.87 -39.53 10.72
N GLU A 147 7.08 -40.44 11.30
CA GLU A 147 5.65 -40.64 10.98
C GLU A 147 4.72 -39.67 11.73
N VAL A 148 5.24 -38.85 12.64
CA VAL A 148 4.43 -37.90 13.42
C VAL A 148 4.75 -36.49 12.93
N PRO A 149 3.95 -35.92 12.01
CA PRO A 149 4.17 -34.57 11.54
C PRO A 149 3.73 -33.54 12.59
N THR A 150 4.17 -32.30 12.41
CA THR A 150 3.75 -31.18 13.26
C THR A 150 2.45 -30.57 12.74
N LYS A 151 1.71 -29.89 13.61
CA LYS A 151 0.59 -29.00 13.22
C LYS A 151 0.98 -27.61 13.69
N THR A 152 0.98 -26.58 12.84
CA THR A 152 1.50 -25.27 13.28
C THR A 152 0.72 -24.72 14.47
N PHE A 153 -0.60 -24.68 14.37
CA PHE A 153 -1.50 -24.31 15.47
C PHE A 153 -2.49 -25.41 15.80
N TRP A 154 -2.73 -25.61 17.10
CA TRP A 154 -3.75 -26.50 17.62
C TRP A 154 -4.80 -25.69 18.38
N PHE A 155 -6.03 -25.66 17.87
CA PHE A 155 -7.11 -24.83 18.38
C PHE A 155 -8.00 -25.62 19.33
N ASN A 156 -8.01 -25.22 20.59
CA ASN A 156 -8.89 -25.73 21.64
C ASN A 156 -10.15 -24.86 21.79
N ASP A 157 -11.05 -25.25 22.68
CA ASP A 157 -12.24 -24.47 23.04
C ASP A 157 -11.87 -23.04 23.49
N GLY A 158 -12.57 -22.03 22.98
CA GLY A 158 -12.32 -20.62 23.26
C GLY A 158 -11.27 -19.95 22.37
N ALA A 159 -10.67 -20.68 21.42
CA ALA A 159 -9.67 -20.13 20.51
C ALA A 159 -10.22 -19.02 19.60
N SER A 160 -9.43 -17.98 19.38
CA SER A 160 -9.57 -17.03 18.27
C SER A 160 -8.19 -16.50 17.92
N LEU A 161 -7.84 -16.46 16.65
CA LEU A 161 -6.49 -16.10 16.21
C LEU A 161 -6.54 -15.12 15.04
N ILE A 162 -5.79 -14.03 15.18
CA ILE A 162 -5.53 -13.07 14.11
C ILE A 162 -4.05 -13.14 13.74
N LEU A 163 -3.75 -13.39 12.47
CA LEU A 163 -2.40 -13.46 11.91
C LEU A 163 -2.22 -12.38 10.85
N ARG A 164 -1.20 -11.52 11.00
CA ARG A 164 -0.98 -10.38 10.08
C ARG A 164 0.46 -10.20 9.64
N GLY A 165 0.69 -10.18 8.33
CA GLY A 165 1.99 -9.83 7.76
C GLY A 165 3.09 -10.88 8.01
N LEU A 166 2.71 -12.12 8.28
CA LEU A 166 3.62 -13.20 8.68
C LEU A 166 3.98 -14.12 7.52
N HIS A 167 5.14 -14.76 7.61
CA HIS A 167 5.54 -15.85 6.71
C HIS A 167 5.66 -17.14 7.52
N PHE A 168 4.89 -18.16 7.14
CA PHE A 168 5.00 -19.51 7.69
C PHE A 168 5.55 -20.46 6.64
N ASP A 169 6.55 -21.24 7.02
CA ASP A 169 7.09 -22.34 6.22
C ASP A 169 6.85 -23.66 6.98
N GLY A 170 6.02 -24.52 6.40
CA GLY A 170 5.70 -25.83 6.94
C GLY A 170 6.80 -26.86 6.71
N LEU A 171 7.88 -26.55 5.97
CA LEU A 171 9.02 -27.44 5.69
C LEU A 171 8.72 -28.70 4.86
N LEU A 172 7.56 -28.81 4.19
CA LEU A 172 7.35 -29.87 3.21
C LEU A 172 8.49 -29.87 2.17
N GLY A 173 9.11 -31.03 1.97
CA GLY A 173 10.25 -31.20 1.07
C GLY A 173 11.62 -30.92 1.69
N SER A 174 11.69 -30.64 3.00
CA SER A 174 12.95 -30.53 3.73
C SER A 174 13.65 -31.90 3.87
N ASP A 175 14.97 -31.93 3.65
CA ASP A 175 15.80 -33.11 3.91
C ASP A 175 16.13 -33.30 5.41
N LEU A 176 15.83 -32.28 6.24
CA LEU A 176 16.26 -32.24 7.65
C LEU A 176 15.12 -32.45 8.63
N PHE A 177 13.91 -31.98 8.31
CA PHE A 177 12.76 -31.99 9.19
C PHE A 177 11.54 -32.58 8.49
N THR A 178 10.66 -33.25 9.24
CA THR A 178 9.35 -33.66 8.73
C THR A 178 8.48 -32.41 8.52
N GLY A 179 7.72 -32.37 7.43
CA GLY A 179 6.82 -31.26 7.14
C GLY A 179 5.73 -31.12 8.20
N SER A 180 5.21 -29.91 8.32
CA SER A 180 3.96 -29.62 9.01
C SER A 180 2.83 -30.13 8.15
N ASP A 181 1.97 -30.94 8.73
CA ASP A 181 0.83 -31.54 8.03
C ASP A 181 -0.24 -30.47 7.84
N ASP A 182 -0.91 -30.05 8.92
CA ASP A 182 -1.86 -28.94 8.88
C ASP A 182 -1.24 -27.64 9.42
N PHE A 183 -1.71 -26.53 8.86
CA PHE A 183 -1.44 -25.22 9.46
C PHE A 183 -2.28 -25.00 10.73
N ILE A 184 -3.60 -25.22 10.65
CA ILE A 184 -4.50 -25.18 11.80
C ILE A 184 -5.23 -26.52 11.96
N GLN A 185 -5.02 -27.15 13.11
CA GLN A 185 -5.76 -28.32 13.56
C GLN A 185 -6.84 -27.89 14.56
N LEU A 186 -8.12 -28.16 14.27
CA LEU A 186 -9.20 -27.97 15.25
C LEU A 186 -9.26 -29.15 16.23
N ASP A 187 -9.55 -28.90 17.51
CA ASP A 187 -9.61 -29.95 18.53
C ASP A 187 -10.63 -31.04 18.15
N PRO A 188 -10.21 -32.33 18.10
CA PRO A 188 -11.10 -33.44 17.80
C PRO A 188 -12.24 -33.66 18.80
N ALA A 189 -12.20 -33.01 19.98
CA ALA A 189 -13.20 -33.10 21.04
C ALA A 189 -14.35 -32.07 20.92
N GLY A 190 -14.43 -31.31 19.82
CA GLY A 190 -15.54 -30.39 19.54
C GLY A 190 -15.38 -29.00 20.16
N ALA A 191 -14.32 -28.28 19.79
CA ALA A 191 -14.08 -26.91 20.23
C ALA A 191 -15.09 -25.88 19.69
N THR A 192 -15.38 -24.85 20.47
CA THR A 192 -15.99 -23.61 20.02
C THR A 192 -14.90 -22.60 19.70
N VAL A 193 -14.71 -22.31 18.42
CA VAL A 193 -13.71 -21.37 17.90
C VAL A 193 -14.42 -20.11 17.41
N GLY A 194 -13.91 -18.96 17.80
CA GLY A 194 -14.38 -17.67 17.30
C GLY A 194 -13.81 -17.36 15.92
N LEU A 195 -12.96 -16.34 15.86
CA LEU A 195 -12.38 -15.83 14.61
C LEU A 195 -11.07 -16.55 14.26
N ILE A 196 -10.93 -16.96 13.00
CA ILE A 196 -9.65 -17.28 12.35
C ILE A 196 -9.41 -16.22 11.26
N GLU A 197 -8.49 -15.29 11.48
CA GLU A 197 -8.09 -14.29 10.48
C GLU A 197 -6.66 -14.54 10.01
N ILE A 198 -6.46 -14.65 8.70
CA ILE A 198 -5.17 -14.71 8.03
C ILE A 198 -5.11 -13.55 7.04
N ARG A 199 -4.32 -12.52 7.36
CA ARG A 199 -4.22 -11.30 6.56
C ARG A 199 -2.77 -10.98 6.18
N ASP A 200 -2.54 -10.59 4.94
CA ASP A 200 -1.22 -10.16 4.47
C ASP A 200 -0.11 -11.22 4.64
N CYS A 201 -0.48 -12.48 4.80
CA CYS A 201 0.43 -13.57 5.13
C CYS A 201 0.92 -14.32 3.88
N LEU A 202 2.06 -14.99 4.02
CA LEU A 202 2.55 -16.02 3.10
C LEU A 202 2.66 -17.33 3.86
N LEU A 203 1.98 -18.37 3.38
CA LEU A 203 2.07 -19.71 3.93
C LEU A 203 2.54 -20.63 2.82
N GLU A 204 3.54 -21.44 3.11
CA GLU A 204 4.08 -22.38 2.14
C GLU A 204 4.55 -23.69 2.73
N ASN A 205 4.60 -24.71 1.87
CA ASN A 205 5.20 -26.02 2.14
C ASN A 205 4.53 -26.78 3.30
N TYR A 206 3.21 -26.98 3.23
CA TYR A 206 2.44 -27.83 4.15
C TYR A 206 2.03 -29.14 3.47
N GLU A 207 1.98 -30.24 4.21
CA GLU A 207 1.69 -31.57 3.65
C GLU A 207 0.19 -31.81 3.41
N ASP A 208 -0.69 -31.23 4.25
CA ASP A 208 -2.15 -31.36 4.15
C ASP A 208 -2.83 -29.99 4.35
N GLN A 209 -3.81 -29.83 5.25
CA GLN A 209 -4.79 -28.74 5.17
C GLN A 209 -4.28 -27.40 5.73
N LEU A 210 -4.77 -26.30 5.16
CA LEU A 210 -4.69 -24.99 5.83
C LEU A 210 -5.50 -24.99 7.14
N VAL A 211 -6.71 -25.58 7.11
CA VAL A 211 -7.55 -25.79 8.30
C VAL A 211 -8.20 -27.16 8.23
N GLU A 212 -7.91 -28.03 9.20
CA GLU A 212 -8.49 -29.37 9.30
C GLU A 212 -9.65 -29.39 10.32
N GLY A 213 -10.88 -29.29 9.80
CA GLY A 213 -12.14 -29.33 10.55
C GLY A 213 -12.95 -30.63 10.40
N ASN A 214 -12.40 -31.69 9.85
CA ASN A 214 -13.04 -33.01 9.78
C ASN A 214 -12.77 -33.82 11.05
N GLN A 215 -13.31 -33.34 12.16
CA GLN A 215 -13.12 -33.96 13.47
C GLN A 215 -14.16 -35.04 13.81
N PRO A 216 -13.83 -35.98 14.74
CA PRO A 216 -14.79 -36.96 15.25
C PRO A 216 -16.00 -36.32 15.93
N ASP A 217 -15.75 -35.41 16.88
CA ASP A 217 -16.75 -34.53 17.47
C ASP A 217 -16.66 -33.17 16.76
N PRO A 218 -17.70 -32.74 16.02
CA PRO A 218 -17.57 -31.58 15.16
C PRO A 218 -17.38 -30.26 15.95
N PRO A 219 -16.30 -29.50 15.70
CA PRO A 219 -16.15 -28.17 16.26
C PRO A 219 -17.07 -27.18 15.56
N THR A 220 -17.30 -26.05 16.23
CA THR A 220 -18.01 -24.91 15.67
C THR A 220 -17.02 -23.77 15.48
N VAL A 221 -17.04 -23.13 14.31
CA VAL A 221 -16.19 -22.00 13.97
C VAL A 221 -17.09 -20.83 13.59
N ASP A 222 -16.95 -19.70 14.27
CA ASP A 222 -17.78 -18.53 13.98
C ASP A 222 -17.42 -17.96 12.60
N SER A 223 -16.16 -17.53 12.42
CA SER A 223 -15.74 -16.82 11.21
C SER A 223 -14.33 -17.20 10.76
N VAL A 224 -14.15 -17.33 9.45
CA VAL A 224 -12.84 -17.48 8.80
C VAL A 224 -12.65 -16.39 7.78
N LEU A 225 -11.58 -15.60 7.93
CA LEU A 225 -11.22 -14.50 7.05
C LEU A 225 -9.83 -14.75 6.46
N VAL A 226 -9.74 -14.85 5.14
CA VAL A 226 -8.49 -15.01 4.40
C VAL A 226 -8.34 -13.84 3.44
N ILE A 227 -7.45 -12.89 3.76
CA ILE A 227 -7.40 -11.60 3.07
C ILE A 227 -5.97 -11.26 2.65
N ASN A 228 -5.78 -10.83 1.40
CA ASN A 228 -4.47 -10.41 0.88
C ASN A 228 -3.33 -11.42 1.14
N SER A 229 -3.62 -12.72 1.14
CA SER A 229 -2.69 -13.76 1.59
C SER A 229 -2.34 -14.73 0.47
N MET A 230 -1.16 -15.35 0.53
CA MET A 230 -0.68 -16.31 -0.48
C MET A 230 -0.44 -17.66 0.18
N PHE A 231 -0.94 -18.72 -0.47
CA PHE A 231 -0.85 -20.10 -0.02
C PHE A 231 -0.19 -20.93 -1.12
N PHE A 232 1.04 -21.37 -0.89
CA PHE A 232 1.87 -22.07 -1.89
C PHE A 232 2.21 -23.48 -1.43
N THR A 233 1.73 -24.50 -2.16
CA THR A 233 2.05 -25.91 -1.81
C THR A 233 1.53 -26.29 -0.42
N THR A 234 0.22 -26.50 -0.36
CA THR A 234 -0.58 -26.92 0.79
C THR A 234 -1.88 -27.52 0.25
N SER A 235 -2.74 -28.09 1.07
CA SER A 235 -4.17 -28.25 0.79
C SER A 235 -4.97 -27.05 1.33
N GLY A 236 -6.20 -26.88 0.83
CA GLY A 236 -7.05 -25.75 1.21
C GLY A 236 -7.70 -25.88 2.59
N LEU A 237 -8.84 -25.22 2.78
CA LEU A 237 -9.59 -25.25 4.04
C LEU A 237 -10.68 -26.34 3.99
N GLY A 238 -10.76 -27.19 5.01
CA GLY A 238 -11.65 -28.34 5.05
C GLY A 238 -12.62 -28.38 6.24
N PHE A 239 -13.91 -28.12 6.00
CA PHE A 239 -15.00 -28.19 7.00
C PHE A 239 -16.02 -29.26 6.61
N ARG A 240 -15.68 -30.55 6.79
CA ARG A 240 -16.53 -31.68 6.34
C ARG A 240 -17.59 -32.14 7.35
N ARG A 241 -17.52 -31.63 8.58
CA ARG A 241 -18.42 -31.97 9.68
C ARG A 241 -18.61 -30.80 10.64
N SER A 242 -17.60 -29.93 10.70
CA SER A 242 -17.62 -28.69 11.47
C SER A 242 -18.68 -27.72 10.97
N ASP A 243 -19.25 -26.99 11.92
CA ASP A 243 -20.08 -25.83 11.64
C ASP A 243 -19.17 -24.63 11.36
N LEU A 244 -19.51 -23.88 10.31
CA LEU A 244 -18.89 -22.59 9.98
C LEU A 244 -20.00 -21.55 9.85
N GLY A 245 -19.85 -20.41 10.54
CA GLY A 245 -20.78 -19.29 10.44
C GLY A 245 -20.55 -18.45 9.19
N TYR A 246 -19.32 -17.96 9.00
CA TYR A 246 -18.96 -17.06 7.90
C TYR A 246 -17.60 -17.38 7.29
N LEU A 247 -17.52 -17.31 5.96
CA LEU A 247 -16.25 -17.35 5.22
C LEU A 247 -16.11 -16.12 4.32
N LEU A 248 -15.00 -15.41 4.48
CA LEU A 248 -14.51 -14.44 3.51
C LEU A 248 -13.14 -14.89 2.98
N MET A 249 -13.02 -15.01 1.67
CA MET A 249 -11.73 -15.09 0.98
C MET A 249 -11.62 -13.93 0.01
N GLU A 250 -10.66 -13.04 0.21
CA GLU A 250 -10.51 -11.86 -0.61
C GLU A 250 -9.06 -11.55 -0.98
N ASN A 251 -8.83 -11.09 -2.22
CA ASN A 251 -7.53 -10.64 -2.70
C ASN A 251 -6.40 -11.67 -2.48
N SER A 252 -6.70 -12.97 -2.56
CA SER A 252 -5.81 -14.03 -2.10
C SER A 252 -5.48 -15.05 -3.18
N THR A 253 -4.32 -15.70 -3.04
CA THR A 253 -3.81 -16.65 -4.03
C THR A 253 -3.61 -18.03 -3.43
N PHE A 254 -4.14 -19.04 -4.12
CA PHE A 254 -3.96 -20.46 -3.83
C PHE A 254 -3.25 -21.10 -5.01
N TRP A 255 -2.01 -21.54 -4.81
CA TRP A 255 -1.15 -22.03 -5.87
C TRP A 255 -0.60 -23.42 -5.57
N ASN A 256 -0.75 -24.32 -6.53
CA ASN A 256 -0.22 -25.69 -6.48
C ASN A 256 -0.71 -26.46 -5.25
N LEU A 257 -2.03 -26.65 -5.18
CA LEU A 257 -2.66 -27.43 -4.11
C LEU A 257 -2.88 -28.85 -4.63
N ASP A 258 -2.50 -29.85 -3.85
CA ASP A 258 -2.69 -31.27 -4.18
C ASP A 258 -4.12 -31.77 -3.88
N ASN A 259 -4.91 -30.94 -3.20
CA ASN A 259 -6.31 -31.18 -2.88
C ASN A 259 -7.15 -29.93 -3.16
N ARG A 260 -8.34 -29.85 -2.58
CA ARG A 260 -9.29 -28.74 -2.79
C ARG A 260 -8.78 -27.45 -2.19
N ALA A 261 -9.15 -26.30 -2.78
CA ALA A 261 -8.87 -25.00 -2.17
C ALA A 261 -9.84 -24.65 -1.04
N PHE A 262 -11.10 -25.06 -1.19
CA PHE A 262 -12.08 -24.97 -0.11
C PHE A 262 -13.06 -26.14 -0.16
N ARG A 263 -13.40 -26.65 1.02
CA ARG A 263 -14.48 -27.60 1.20
C ARG A 263 -15.31 -27.26 2.43
N ILE A 264 -16.62 -27.22 2.24
CA ILE A 264 -17.60 -27.37 3.32
C ILE A 264 -18.62 -28.44 2.95
N GLN A 265 -18.87 -29.38 3.86
CA GLN A 265 -19.84 -30.44 3.68
C GLN A 265 -20.49 -30.73 5.03
N ALA A 266 -21.82 -30.71 5.13
CA ALA A 266 -22.58 -31.07 6.34
C ALA A 266 -22.13 -30.32 7.62
N GLY A 267 -22.86 -29.26 7.93
CA GLY A 267 -22.68 -28.34 9.06
C GLY A 267 -23.69 -27.19 8.91
N SER A 268 -23.63 -26.16 9.75
CA SER A 268 -24.43 -24.91 9.68
C SER A 268 -24.54 -24.32 8.26
N ASN A 269 -25.47 -23.39 8.03
CA ASN A 269 -25.61 -22.68 6.75
C ASN A 269 -24.63 -21.49 6.68
N PRO A 270 -23.35 -21.65 6.28
CA PRO A 270 -22.42 -20.53 6.28
C PRO A 270 -22.88 -19.44 5.31
N GLU A 271 -22.52 -18.20 5.55
CA GLU A 271 -22.44 -17.23 4.46
C GLU A 271 -21.02 -17.27 3.86
N VAL A 272 -20.92 -17.44 2.54
CA VAL A 272 -19.65 -17.60 1.83
C VAL A 272 -19.47 -16.50 0.80
N MET A 273 -18.43 -15.68 0.97
CA MET A 273 -17.99 -14.66 0.02
C MET A 273 -16.56 -14.96 -0.44
N ILE A 274 -16.37 -15.12 -1.74
CA ILE A 274 -15.06 -15.30 -2.36
C ILE A 274 -14.94 -14.26 -3.48
N ASN A 275 -14.02 -13.31 -3.31
CA ASN A 275 -13.88 -12.16 -4.19
C ASN A 275 -12.40 -11.94 -4.55
N HIS A 276 -12.07 -11.65 -5.81
CA HIS A 276 -10.69 -11.33 -6.19
C HIS A 276 -9.66 -12.38 -5.74
N CYS A 277 -9.97 -13.66 -5.89
CA CYS A 277 -9.04 -14.75 -5.58
C CYS A 277 -8.50 -15.40 -6.85
N THR A 278 -7.22 -15.81 -6.82
CA THR A 278 -6.59 -16.60 -7.89
C THR A 278 -6.32 -18.02 -7.40
N PHE A 279 -6.94 -19.00 -8.05
CA PHE A 279 -6.74 -20.43 -7.82
C PHE A 279 -5.99 -21.02 -9.01
N TYR A 280 -4.77 -21.49 -8.79
CA TYR A 280 -3.91 -22.02 -9.84
C TYR A 280 -3.38 -23.41 -9.50
N ASN A 281 -3.47 -24.34 -10.45
CA ASN A 281 -2.96 -25.70 -10.35
C ASN A 281 -3.48 -26.44 -9.10
N ILE A 282 -4.78 -26.74 -9.11
CA ILE A 282 -5.47 -27.40 -8.01
C ILE A 282 -5.75 -28.84 -8.44
N ASP A 283 -5.07 -29.83 -7.86
CA ASP A 283 -5.23 -31.24 -8.20
C ASP A 283 -6.46 -31.90 -7.55
N HIS A 284 -7.53 -31.11 -7.40
CA HIS A 284 -8.86 -31.60 -7.09
C HIS A 284 -9.91 -30.60 -7.58
N ARG A 285 -10.84 -30.17 -6.72
CA ARG A 285 -11.87 -29.18 -7.00
C ARG A 285 -11.39 -27.85 -6.49
N GLY A 286 -11.73 -26.75 -7.15
CA GLY A 286 -11.43 -25.43 -6.61
C GLY A 286 -12.23 -25.24 -5.32
N LEU A 287 -13.56 -25.16 -5.46
CA LEU A 287 -14.49 -24.96 -4.35
C LEU A 287 -15.50 -26.12 -4.29
N GLU A 288 -15.66 -26.74 -3.12
CA GLU A 288 -16.67 -27.77 -2.87
C GLU A 288 -17.59 -27.36 -1.71
N ILE A 289 -18.82 -26.94 -2.00
CA ILE A 289 -19.80 -26.49 -1.02
C ILE A 289 -21.01 -27.42 -1.11
N ARG A 290 -21.23 -28.29 -0.11
CA ARG A 290 -22.24 -29.34 -0.19
C ARG A 290 -23.09 -29.47 1.06
N ASP A 291 -24.35 -29.83 0.85
CA ASP A 291 -25.30 -30.16 1.92
C ASP A 291 -25.51 -29.00 2.91
N VAL A 292 -25.45 -27.75 2.41
CA VAL A 292 -25.61 -26.51 3.19
C VAL A 292 -26.74 -25.64 2.63
N GLY A 293 -27.48 -24.94 3.50
CA GLY A 293 -28.55 -24.00 3.16
C GLY A 293 -28.08 -22.56 2.96
N SER A 294 -26.83 -22.37 2.57
CA SER A 294 -26.06 -21.12 2.57
C SER A 294 -26.38 -20.15 1.44
N ASN A 295 -26.03 -18.87 1.63
CA ASN A 295 -25.84 -17.91 0.55
C ASN A 295 -24.37 -17.93 0.13
N VAL A 296 -24.10 -18.25 -1.15
CA VAL A 296 -22.74 -18.34 -1.70
C VAL A 296 -22.57 -17.31 -2.79
N VAL A 297 -21.54 -16.48 -2.67
CA VAL A 297 -21.13 -15.53 -3.70
C VAL A 297 -19.67 -15.80 -4.06
N VAL A 298 -19.42 -16.13 -5.32
CA VAL A 298 -18.07 -16.24 -5.89
C VAL A 298 -17.98 -15.26 -7.04
N LYS A 299 -17.12 -14.25 -6.92
CA LYS A 299 -17.00 -13.23 -7.96
C LYS A 299 -15.59 -12.72 -8.17
N ASN A 300 -15.35 -12.11 -9.32
CA ASN A 300 -14.07 -11.47 -9.68
C ASN A 300 -12.85 -12.41 -9.54
N CYS A 301 -13.01 -13.72 -9.69
CA CYS A 301 -11.95 -14.71 -9.44
C CYS A 301 -11.34 -15.27 -10.73
N ILE A 302 -10.11 -15.78 -10.63
CA ILE A 302 -9.48 -16.62 -11.65
C ILE A 302 -9.35 -18.05 -11.13
N PHE A 303 -9.81 -19.02 -11.92
CA PHE A 303 -9.54 -20.44 -11.71
C PHE A 303 -8.81 -21.00 -12.94
N SER A 304 -7.61 -21.51 -12.75
CA SER A 304 -6.77 -22.03 -13.81
C SER A 304 -6.11 -23.35 -13.43
N LYS A 305 -6.14 -24.35 -14.32
CA LYS A 305 -5.63 -25.71 -14.07
C LYS A 305 -6.26 -26.39 -12.85
N VAL A 306 -7.60 -26.51 -12.81
CA VAL A 306 -8.31 -27.27 -11.76
C VAL A 306 -8.72 -28.64 -12.30
N SER A 307 -8.24 -29.74 -11.67
CA SER A 307 -8.29 -31.09 -12.25
C SER A 307 -9.67 -31.78 -12.18
N ARG A 308 -10.57 -31.31 -11.30
CA ARG A 308 -11.97 -31.74 -11.18
C ARG A 308 -12.92 -30.54 -11.30
N ASP A 309 -14.16 -30.69 -10.83
CA ASP A 309 -15.17 -29.62 -10.82
C ASP A 309 -14.56 -28.32 -10.28
N VAL A 310 -14.50 -27.27 -11.11
CA VAL A 310 -13.85 -26.02 -10.72
C VAL A 310 -14.55 -25.39 -9.52
N ILE A 311 -15.87 -25.43 -9.54
CA ILE A 311 -16.76 -25.06 -8.45
C ILE A 311 -17.89 -26.11 -8.41
N GLN A 312 -18.14 -26.65 -7.23
CA GLN A 312 -19.30 -27.49 -6.91
C GLN A 312 -20.13 -26.85 -5.81
N ILE A 313 -21.42 -26.62 -6.07
CA ILE A 313 -22.39 -26.11 -5.09
C ILE A 313 -23.63 -27.01 -5.08
N ASP A 314 -23.85 -27.71 -3.95
CA ASP A 314 -25.01 -28.55 -3.66
C ASP A 314 -25.78 -27.95 -2.46
N GLY A 315 -26.63 -26.95 -2.73
CA GLY A 315 -27.41 -26.15 -1.75
C GLY A 315 -28.56 -25.37 -2.44
N PRO A 316 -29.35 -24.50 -1.75
CA PRO A 316 -30.55 -23.91 -2.36
C PRO A 316 -30.30 -22.67 -3.23
N THR A 317 -29.26 -21.85 -2.98
CA THR A 317 -29.04 -20.54 -3.63
C THR A 317 -27.55 -20.15 -3.71
N GLY A 318 -27.13 -19.48 -4.80
CA GLY A 318 -25.81 -18.86 -4.90
C GLY A 318 -25.61 -18.07 -6.19
N VAL A 319 -24.53 -17.29 -6.26
CA VAL A 319 -24.14 -16.48 -7.43
C VAL A 319 -22.67 -16.73 -7.75
N ILE A 320 -22.39 -17.00 -9.03
CA ILE A 320 -21.05 -17.01 -9.61
C ILE A 320 -21.03 -15.95 -10.70
N SER A 321 -20.28 -14.87 -10.52
CA SER A 321 -20.21 -13.79 -11.51
C SER A 321 -18.79 -13.33 -11.80
N ASN A 322 -18.54 -12.75 -12.98
CA ASN A 322 -17.25 -12.12 -13.29
C ASN A 322 -16.05 -13.02 -12.97
N CYS A 323 -16.09 -14.30 -13.35
CA CYS A 323 -15.00 -15.24 -13.10
C CYS A 323 -14.36 -15.70 -14.42
N LEU A 324 -13.06 -15.93 -14.40
CA LEU A 324 -12.33 -16.52 -15.52
C LEU A 324 -11.95 -17.96 -15.21
N PHE A 325 -12.28 -18.87 -16.13
CA PHE A 325 -11.95 -20.29 -16.07
C PHE A 325 -10.98 -20.67 -17.20
N HIS A 326 -9.90 -21.36 -16.86
CA HIS A 326 -8.90 -21.83 -17.83
C HIS A 326 -8.41 -23.23 -17.49
N GLU A 327 -8.26 -24.11 -18.49
CA GLU A 327 -7.74 -25.49 -18.29
C GLU A 327 -8.34 -26.21 -17.08
N SER A 328 -9.61 -25.94 -16.78
CA SER A 328 -10.31 -26.41 -15.60
C SER A 328 -11.50 -27.27 -16.01
N ALA A 329 -11.87 -28.25 -15.19
CA ALA A 329 -13.09 -29.00 -15.46
C ALA A 329 -14.34 -28.09 -15.30
N PRO A 330 -15.51 -28.50 -15.83
CA PRO A 330 -16.73 -27.70 -15.79
C PRO A 330 -17.16 -27.29 -14.37
N VAL A 331 -17.95 -26.22 -14.30
CA VAL A 331 -18.71 -25.84 -13.10
C VAL A 331 -19.84 -26.86 -12.92
N ASN A 332 -19.92 -27.51 -11.75
CA ASN A 332 -20.93 -28.54 -11.46
C ASN A 332 -21.95 -28.01 -10.44
N LEU A 333 -23.20 -27.82 -10.86
CA LEU A 333 -24.23 -27.16 -10.07
C LEU A 333 -25.42 -28.10 -9.86
N HIS A 334 -25.80 -28.32 -8.61
CA HIS A 334 -27.01 -29.07 -8.24
C HIS A 334 -28.07 -28.18 -7.53
N ALA A 335 -27.86 -26.86 -7.59
CA ALA A 335 -28.51 -25.80 -6.82
C ALA A 335 -29.20 -24.75 -7.71
N ASN A 336 -30.03 -23.85 -7.16
CA ASN A 336 -30.46 -22.63 -7.87
C ASN A 336 -29.32 -21.59 -7.88
N VAL A 337 -28.19 -21.93 -8.49
CA VAL A 337 -27.03 -21.05 -8.62
C VAL A 337 -27.14 -20.27 -9.94
N VAL A 338 -27.00 -18.95 -9.84
CA VAL A 338 -26.97 -18.06 -10.99
C VAL A 338 -25.51 -17.88 -11.41
N VAL A 339 -25.21 -18.20 -12.68
CA VAL A 339 -23.89 -17.98 -13.27
C VAL A 339 -24.00 -16.90 -14.35
N THR A 340 -23.30 -15.78 -14.20
CA THR A 340 -23.33 -14.66 -15.15
C THR A 340 -21.93 -14.11 -15.39
N ASP A 341 -21.71 -13.44 -16.52
CA ASP A 341 -20.51 -12.62 -16.75
C ASP A 341 -19.18 -13.38 -16.55
N THR A 342 -19.20 -14.71 -16.67
CA THR A 342 -18.01 -15.56 -16.59
C THR A 342 -17.42 -15.78 -17.97
N MET A 343 -16.10 -15.97 -18.04
CA MET A 343 -15.38 -16.25 -19.28
C MET A 343 -14.54 -17.51 -19.19
N TRP A 344 -14.36 -18.17 -20.34
CA TRP A 344 -13.47 -19.31 -20.50
C TRP A 344 -12.32 -18.88 -21.42
N ALA A 345 -11.21 -18.43 -20.85
CA ALA A 345 -10.10 -17.82 -21.56
C ALA A 345 -8.78 -18.07 -20.84
N ASP A 346 -7.64 -17.89 -21.53
CA ASP A 346 -6.32 -17.88 -20.88
C ASP A 346 -6.11 -16.61 -20.06
N PRO A 347 -5.83 -16.69 -18.74
CA PRO A 347 -5.49 -15.51 -17.96
C PRO A 347 -4.14 -14.91 -18.37
N MET A 348 -3.35 -15.59 -19.20
CA MET A 348 -2.05 -15.14 -19.70
C MET A 348 -1.07 -14.83 -18.57
N PHE A 349 -0.93 -15.77 -17.64
CA PHE A 349 0.07 -15.67 -16.58
C PHE A 349 1.48 -15.69 -17.17
N VAL A 350 2.38 -14.85 -16.64
CA VAL A 350 3.75 -14.69 -17.15
C VAL A 350 4.59 -15.96 -16.98
N ASN A 351 4.64 -16.53 -15.78
CA ASN A 351 5.40 -17.76 -15.52
C ASN A 351 4.81 -18.55 -14.33
N PRO A 352 3.62 -19.12 -14.53
CA PRO A 352 2.83 -19.60 -13.41
C PRO A 352 3.42 -20.86 -12.75
N ASP A 353 4.23 -21.66 -13.44
CA ASP A 353 4.92 -22.81 -12.85
C ASP A 353 6.02 -22.39 -11.84
N MET A 354 6.49 -21.12 -11.91
CA MET A 354 7.46 -20.54 -10.99
C MET A 354 6.81 -19.58 -9.97
N ARG A 355 5.52 -19.79 -9.65
CA ARG A 355 4.72 -18.94 -8.73
C ARG A 355 4.52 -17.50 -9.20
N ASP A 356 4.83 -17.21 -10.46
CA ASP A 356 4.65 -15.90 -11.06
C ASP A 356 3.33 -15.87 -11.85
N LEU A 357 2.26 -15.56 -11.13
CA LEU A 357 0.93 -15.43 -11.70
C LEU A 357 0.63 -14.02 -12.20
N ARG A 358 1.64 -13.17 -12.41
CA ARG A 358 1.42 -11.81 -12.95
C ARG A 358 0.73 -11.92 -14.32
N LEU A 359 -0.27 -11.08 -14.57
CA LEU A 359 -1.03 -11.06 -15.82
C LEU A 359 -0.23 -10.35 -16.90
N ALA A 360 -0.16 -10.95 -18.10
CA ALA A 360 0.39 -10.26 -19.27
C ALA A 360 -0.45 -9.02 -19.63
N PRO A 361 0.12 -7.98 -20.27
CA PRO A 361 -0.60 -6.72 -20.44
C PRO A 361 -1.88 -6.78 -21.26
N ASN A 362 -2.00 -7.77 -22.13
CA ASN A 362 -3.16 -8.03 -22.97
C ASN A 362 -4.05 -9.16 -22.44
N SER A 363 -3.89 -9.53 -21.16
CA SER A 363 -4.72 -10.56 -20.52
C SER A 363 -6.20 -10.18 -20.57
N PRO A 364 -7.10 -11.14 -20.90
CA PRO A 364 -8.54 -10.91 -20.84
C PRO A 364 -9.07 -10.74 -19.40
N ALA A 365 -8.24 -11.04 -18.38
CA ALA A 365 -8.58 -10.81 -16.98
C ALA A 365 -8.52 -9.32 -16.60
N ILE A 366 -7.77 -8.50 -17.33
CA ILE A 366 -7.56 -7.08 -16.98
C ILE A 366 -8.84 -6.29 -17.28
N GLY A 367 -9.35 -5.58 -16.26
CA GLY A 367 -10.54 -4.73 -16.36
C GLY A 367 -11.87 -5.48 -16.41
N ALA A 368 -11.87 -6.81 -16.22
CA ALA A 368 -13.06 -7.65 -16.38
C ALA A 368 -13.84 -7.91 -15.08
N ALA A 369 -13.35 -7.43 -13.93
CA ALA A 369 -14.08 -7.48 -12.67
C ALA A 369 -15.28 -6.53 -12.67
N ASP A 370 -16.28 -6.79 -11.81
CA ASP A 370 -17.48 -5.94 -11.68
C ASP A 370 -17.19 -4.52 -11.17
N ASP A 371 -16.00 -4.31 -10.59
CA ASP A 371 -15.48 -3.03 -10.12
C ASP A 371 -14.55 -2.33 -11.14
N GLY A 372 -14.38 -2.91 -12.34
CA GLY A 372 -13.50 -2.39 -13.39
C GLY A 372 -12.00 -2.67 -13.18
N THR A 373 -11.62 -3.40 -12.13
CA THR A 373 -10.26 -3.87 -11.92
C THR A 373 -10.02 -5.21 -12.63
N ALA A 374 -8.85 -5.83 -12.42
CA ALA A 374 -8.57 -7.13 -12.99
C ALA A 374 -9.19 -8.27 -12.17
N LEU A 375 -9.57 -9.34 -12.85
CA LEU A 375 -9.99 -10.59 -12.21
C LEU A 375 -8.84 -11.24 -11.44
N GLY A 376 -9.19 -11.97 -10.39
CA GLY A 376 -8.26 -12.66 -9.50
C GLY A 376 -7.63 -11.72 -8.47
N ASP A 377 -6.60 -12.23 -7.82
CA ASP A 377 -5.82 -11.49 -6.82
C ASP A 377 -5.16 -10.25 -7.45
N PRO A 378 -5.46 -9.02 -6.97
CA PRO A 378 -4.99 -7.78 -7.56
C PRO A 378 -3.47 -7.62 -7.56
N ARG A 379 -2.74 -8.38 -6.73
CA ARG A 379 -1.26 -8.38 -6.74
C ARG A 379 -0.69 -8.83 -8.07
N TRP A 380 -1.42 -9.68 -8.80
CA TRP A 380 -1.02 -10.20 -10.10
C TRP A 380 -1.39 -9.29 -11.27
N ALA A 381 -2.33 -8.38 -11.06
CA ALA A 381 -2.73 -7.38 -12.05
C ALA A 381 -1.77 -6.18 -12.10
N ARG A 382 -0.78 -6.15 -11.21
CA ARG A 382 0.31 -5.19 -11.27
C ARG A 382 1.24 -5.63 -12.40
N TYR A 383 1.16 -4.91 -13.53
CA TYR A 383 2.08 -5.08 -14.65
C TYR A 383 3.51 -5.17 -14.13
N LEU A 384 4.33 -6.01 -14.78
CA LEU A 384 5.72 -6.13 -14.39
C LEU A 384 6.36 -4.75 -14.43
N LEU A 385 6.64 -4.24 -13.25
CA LEU A 385 7.78 -3.39 -13.01
C LEU A 385 9.02 -4.23 -13.41
N ARG A 386 9.40 -4.26 -14.68
CA ARG A 386 10.64 -4.92 -15.10
C ARG A 386 11.79 -4.16 -14.45
N LEU A 387 12.43 -4.77 -13.46
CA LEU A 387 13.67 -4.26 -12.88
C LEU A 387 14.78 -4.42 -13.92
N THR A 388 15.20 -3.31 -14.51
CA THR A 388 16.28 -3.26 -15.50
C THR A 388 17.48 -2.59 -14.84
N PRO A 389 18.53 -3.35 -14.48
CA PRO A 389 19.79 -2.76 -14.06
C PRO A 389 20.36 -1.90 -15.18
N VAL A 390 20.80 -0.69 -14.85
CA VAL A 390 21.45 0.23 -15.79
C VAL A 390 22.88 0.44 -15.33
N ALA A 391 23.85 0.01 -16.13
CA ALA A 391 25.26 0.27 -15.82
C ALA A 391 25.57 1.77 -15.96
N PRO A 392 26.44 2.35 -15.11
CA PRO A 392 26.90 3.74 -15.22
C PRO A 392 27.56 4.05 -16.57
N GLY A 393 27.56 5.33 -16.93
CA GLY A 393 28.25 5.85 -18.11
C GLY A 393 27.38 6.70 -19.03
N ASP A 394 28.02 7.29 -20.03
CA ASP A 394 27.40 8.27 -20.92
C ASP A 394 26.30 7.67 -21.82
N GLY A 395 25.12 8.30 -21.82
CA GLY A 395 23.95 7.91 -22.61
C GLY A 395 23.28 6.59 -22.19
N THR A 396 23.77 5.93 -21.13
CA THR A 396 23.26 4.62 -20.67
C THR A 396 21.84 4.72 -20.13
N LEU A 397 21.56 5.72 -19.28
CA LEU A 397 20.23 5.98 -18.74
C LEU A 397 19.23 6.33 -19.85
N LYS A 398 19.63 7.18 -20.80
CA LYS A 398 18.79 7.50 -21.96
C LYS A 398 18.41 6.26 -22.76
N ALA A 399 19.39 5.41 -23.07
CA ALA A 399 19.15 4.16 -23.80
C ALA A 399 18.18 3.24 -23.02
N ALA A 400 18.32 3.17 -21.70
CA ALA A 400 17.43 2.41 -20.83
C ALA A 400 16.00 2.97 -20.81
N ILE A 401 15.82 4.29 -20.72
CA ILE A 401 14.51 4.98 -20.80
C ILE A 401 13.84 4.68 -22.15
N ALA A 402 14.59 4.76 -23.25
CA ALA A 402 14.08 4.47 -24.59
C ALA A 402 13.65 3.00 -24.74
N ALA A 403 14.42 2.06 -24.17
CA ALA A 403 14.15 0.62 -24.23
C ALA A 403 13.07 0.13 -23.24
N ALA A 404 12.74 0.94 -22.23
CA ALA A 404 11.76 0.62 -21.20
C ALA A 404 10.34 0.45 -21.78
N ALA A 405 9.64 -0.58 -21.30
CA ALA A 405 8.20 -0.72 -21.47
C ALA A 405 7.44 0.15 -20.45
N PRO A 406 6.18 0.51 -20.72
CA PRO A 406 5.30 1.17 -19.75
C PRO A 406 5.26 0.40 -18.42
N GLY A 407 5.62 1.08 -17.33
CA GLY A 407 5.69 0.54 -15.98
C GLY A 407 7.07 0.02 -15.56
N ASP A 408 8.09 -0.01 -16.42
CA ASP A 408 9.40 -0.55 -16.03
C ASP A 408 10.05 0.23 -14.85
N ILE A 409 10.93 -0.46 -14.11
CA ILE A 409 11.82 0.15 -13.11
C ILE A 409 13.25 0.07 -13.61
N LEU A 410 13.89 1.21 -13.82
CA LEU A 410 15.33 1.31 -14.05
C LEU A 410 16.05 1.37 -12.70
N VAL A 411 17.00 0.46 -12.48
CA VAL A 411 17.76 0.34 -11.22
C VAL A 411 19.20 0.77 -11.46
N LEU A 412 19.61 1.86 -10.82
CA LEU A 412 20.93 2.45 -10.93
C LEU A 412 21.88 1.87 -9.86
N GLU A 413 23.13 1.61 -10.25
CA GLU A 413 24.17 1.04 -9.39
C GLU A 413 24.59 2.04 -8.30
N ASP A 414 24.97 1.51 -7.14
CA ASP A 414 25.45 2.28 -5.98
C ASP A 414 26.63 3.20 -6.36
N GLY A 415 26.48 4.49 -6.10
CA GLY A 415 27.47 5.53 -6.47
C GLY A 415 27.74 5.68 -7.97
N GLY A 416 26.92 5.10 -8.84
CA GLY A 416 27.10 5.17 -10.29
C GLY A 416 26.92 6.58 -10.87
N GLU A 417 27.76 6.97 -11.83
CA GLU A 417 27.62 8.24 -12.56
C GLU A 417 26.98 8.02 -13.94
N TYR A 418 25.87 8.71 -14.20
CA TYR A 418 25.05 8.60 -15.41
C TYR A 418 25.03 9.94 -16.13
N THR A 419 25.93 10.09 -17.10
CA THR A 419 26.06 11.32 -17.90
C THR A 419 25.23 11.25 -19.18
N GLU A 420 24.84 12.40 -19.71
CA GLU A 420 24.28 12.55 -21.04
C GLU A 420 25.02 13.66 -21.80
N SER A 421 25.85 13.31 -22.78
CA SER A 421 26.62 14.27 -23.56
C SER A 421 26.03 14.62 -24.94
N ALA A 422 25.09 13.82 -25.44
CA ALA A 422 24.59 13.93 -26.80
C ALA A 422 23.27 14.71 -26.89
N ASP A 423 22.38 14.55 -25.91
CA ASP A 423 21.02 15.10 -25.95
C ASP A 423 20.74 16.08 -24.82
N SER A 424 19.98 17.12 -25.13
CA SER A 424 19.65 18.16 -24.16
C SER A 424 18.57 17.76 -23.15
N VAL A 425 17.99 16.54 -23.23
CA VAL A 425 16.91 16.09 -22.32
C VAL A 425 16.68 14.56 -22.37
N TRP A 426 16.25 13.96 -21.25
CA TRP A 426 15.64 12.63 -21.20
C TRP A 426 14.12 12.71 -21.36
N PHE A 427 13.60 12.16 -22.44
CA PHE A 427 12.17 12.16 -22.73
C PHE A 427 11.47 10.93 -22.14
N VAL A 428 10.35 11.14 -21.45
CA VAL A 428 9.53 10.09 -20.81
C VAL A 428 8.08 10.21 -21.29
N ASP A 429 7.60 9.23 -22.03
CA ASP A 429 6.26 9.18 -22.64
C ASP A 429 5.44 7.96 -22.18
N LYS A 430 5.82 7.40 -21.03
CA LYS A 430 5.23 6.19 -20.47
C LYS A 430 5.37 6.22 -18.94
N PRO A 431 4.57 5.43 -18.19
CA PRO A 431 4.83 5.19 -16.78
C PRO A 431 6.23 4.62 -16.59
N LEU A 432 7.03 5.21 -15.71
CA LEU A 432 8.41 4.79 -15.48
C LEU A 432 8.84 5.08 -14.03
N THR A 433 9.65 4.18 -13.47
CA THR A 433 10.36 4.42 -12.22
C THR A 433 11.86 4.35 -12.47
N ILE A 434 12.62 5.28 -11.91
CA ILE A 434 14.09 5.27 -11.90
C ILE A 434 14.52 5.34 -10.44
N ARG A 435 15.33 4.39 -9.98
CA ARG A 435 15.74 4.33 -8.58
C ARG A 435 17.15 3.83 -8.39
N ALA A 436 17.76 4.18 -7.27
CA ALA A 436 18.95 3.48 -6.80
C ALA A 436 18.67 2.01 -6.49
N VAL A 437 19.73 1.19 -6.57
CA VAL A 437 19.73 -0.17 -6.03
C VAL A 437 19.41 -0.14 -4.53
N MET A 438 18.67 -1.15 -4.05
CA MET A 438 18.29 -1.21 -2.64
C MET A 438 19.53 -1.26 -1.75
N GLY A 439 19.57 -0.41 -0.72
CA GLY A 439 20.69 -0.36 0.22
C GLY A 439 21.95 0.33 -0.34
N ALA A 440 21.83 1.14 -1.40
CA ALA A 440 22.93 1.97 -1.88
C ALA A 440 23.47 2.85 -0.75
N GLU A 441 24.79 2.81 -0.54
CA GLU A 441 25.46 3.66 0.45
C GLU A 441 25.72 5.06 -0.11
N THR A 442 25.84 5.17 -1.44
CA THR A 442 26.07 6.42 -2.17
C THR A 442 25.01 6.59 -3.25
N ARG A 443 24.39 7.78 -3.33
CA ARG A 443 23.38 8.05 -4.35
C ARG A 443 23.99 7.96 -5.75
N PRO A 444 23.35 7.25 -6.70
CA PRO A 444 23.70 7.36 -8.11
C PRO A 444 23.47 8.79 -8.60
N VAL A 445 24.39 9.32 -9.40
CA VAL A 445 24.42 10.72 -9.83
C VAL A 445 24.03 10.85 -11.30
N LEU A 446 23.04 11.68 -11.59
CA LEU A 446 22.56 12.01 -12.93
C LEU A 446 23.10 13.39 -13.33
N LYS A 447 23.77 13.48 -14.48
CA LYS A 447 24.31 14.73 -15.02
C LYS A 447 23.99 14.86 -16.51
N ASN A 448 23.33 15.94 -16.91
CA ASN A 448 23.26 16.26 -18.34
C ASN A 448 24.41 17.20 -18.68
N ILE A 449 25.37 16.68 -19.44
CA ILE A 449 26.61 17.36 -19.81
C ILE A 449 26.65 17.76 -21.29
N SER A 450 25.50 17.74 -21.95
CA SER A 450 25.41 18.01 -23.38
C SER A 450 25.87 19.43 -23.71
N GLN A 451 26.82 19.52 -24.63
CA GLN A 451 27.39 20.80 -25.07
C GLN A 451 26.46 21.43 -26.11
N GLN A 452 25.50 22.22 -25.65
CA GLN A 452 24.70 23.05 -26.56
C GLN A 452 25.41 24.40 -26.76
N PRO A 453 25.61 24.87 -28.01
CA PRO A 453 26.04 26.24 -28.24
C PRO A 453 25.05 27.18 -27.56
N TYR A 454 25.54 28.11 -26.73
CA TYR A 454 24.71 29.17 -26.17
C TYR A 454 23.98 29.89 -27.31
N ASP A 455 22.67 29.66 -27.42
CA ASP A 455 21.79 30.38 -28.33
C ASP A 455 20.77 31.18 -27.48
N PRO A 456 21.01 32.49 -27.27
CA PRO A 456 20.10 33.34 -26.50
C PRO A 456 18.72 33.49 -27.13
N ALA A 457 18.52 33.05 -28.38
CA ALA A 457 17.22 33.02 -29.04
C ALA A 457 16.50 31.65 -28.94
N ALA A 458 17.21 30.57 -28.56
CA ALA A 458 16.66 29.20 -28.54
C ALA A 458 16.53 28.57 -27.15
N GLY A 459 17.12 29.14 -26.09
CA GLY A 459 16.88 28.71 -24.70
C GLY A 459 17.24 27.26 -24.38
N ARG A 460 18.25 26.70 -25.06
CA ARG A 460 18.56 25.26 -25.01
C ARG A 460 19.70 24.90 -24.06
N ASN A 461 19.72 25.39 -22.82
CA ASN A 461 20.62 24.74 -21.86
C ASN A 461 20.11 23.31 -21.58
N PRO A 462 20.99 22.38 -21.16
CA PRO A 462 20.59 21.02 -20.84
C PRO A 462 19.45 20.97 -19.81
N LYS A 463 18.61 19.94 -19.90
CA LYS A 463 17.47 19.65 -19.04
C LYS A 463 17.56 18.21 -18.56
N PHE A 464 16.94 17.86 -17.44
CA PHE A 464 16.88 16.45 -17.03
C PHE A 464 15.72 15.71 -17.72
N PHE A 465 14.48 15.92 -17.30
CA PHE A 465 13.33 15.12 -17.75
C PHE A 465 12.26 15.96 -18.45
N MET A 466 11.82 15.51 -19.63
CA MET A 466 10.63 16.03 -20.31
C MET A 466 9.55 14.94 -20.34
N LEU A 467 8.37 15.26 -19.79
CA LEU A 467 7.23 14.38 -19.59
C LEU A 467 6.20 14.57 -20.71
N GLY A 468 6.01 13.52 -21.51
CA GLY A 468 5.05 13.46 -22.61
C GLY A 468 3.69 12.90 -22.21
N ASP A 469 2.78 12.87 -23.17
CA ASP A 469 1.43 12.32 -23.01
C ASP A 469 1.44 10.84 -22.59
N GLY A 470 0.56 10.47 -21.66
CA GLY A 470 0.46 9.11 -21.10
C GLY A 470 1.58 8.74 -20.11
N SER A 471 2.45 9.69 -19.74
CA SER A 471 3.58 9.42 -18.85
C SER A 471 3.21 9.46 -17.36
N SER A 472 4.07 8.85 -16.55
CA SER A 472 4.18 9.13 -15.12
C SER A 472 5.60 8.79 -14.67
N LEU A 473 6.17 9.55 -13.75
CA LEU A 473 7.57 9.37 -13.35
C LEU A 473 7.70 9.22 -11.84
N LYS A 474 8.44 8.20 -11.40
CA LYS A 474 8.95 8.09 -10.02
C LYS A 474 10.48 8.14 -10.02
N LEU A 475 11.05 9.01 -9.21
CA LEU A 475 12.49 9.01 -8.89
C LEU A 475 12.70 8.62 -7.43
N MET A 476 13.66 7.75 -7.13
CA MET A 476 13.92 7.28 -5.77
C MET A 476 15.42 7.12 -5.44
N GLY A 477 15.92 7.79 -4.41
CA GLY A 477 17.29 7.56 -3.91
C GLY A 477 18.39 8.11 -4.82
N LEU A 478 18.12 9.15 -5.62
CA LEU A 478 19.01 9.64 -6.68
C LEU A 478 19.61 11.00 -6.35
N GLU A 479 20.78 11.29 -6.91
CA GLU A 479 21.31 12.65 -7.00
C GLU A 479 21.16 13.17 -8.43
N LEU A 480 20.52 14.33 -8.60
CA LEU A 480 20.46 15.06 -9.85
C LEU A 480 21.33 16.31 -9.69
N ASP A 481 22.51 16.30 -10.30
CA ASP A 481 23.48 17.40 -10.23
C ASP A 481 23.51 18.15 -11.56
N GLY A 482 22.92 19.34 -11.57
CA GLY A 482 22.87 20.19 -12.75
C GLY A 482 24.24 20.78 -13.12
N GLY A 483 25.23 20.66 -12.24
CA GLY A 483 26.57 21.19 -12.42
C GLY A 483 26.65 22.70 -12.24
N GLU A 484 27.65 23.17 -11.52
CA GLU A 484 27.92 24.61 -11.41
C GLU A 484 28.34 25.18 -12.78
N PRO A 485 27.82 26.34 -13.20
CA PRO A 485 28.34 27.01 -14.39
C PRO A 485 29.82 27.30 -14.16
N ASP A 486 30.66 26.98 -15.15
CA ASP A 486 32.11 27.13 -15.05
C ASP A 486 32.46 28.61 -14.80
N VAL A 487 32.65 28.98 -13.54
CA VAL A 487 32.94 30.36 -13.16
C VAL A 487 34.40 30.58 -13.52
N LEU A 488 34.69 31.20 -14.67
CA LEU A 488 35.69 32.27 -14.81
C LEU A 488 35.84 32.80 -16.25
N ALA A 489 35.69 34.14 -16.32
CA ALA A 489 36.30 35.12 -17.24
C ALA A 489 35.37 35.81 -18.25
N PRO A 490 35.52 37.15 -18.45
CA PRO A 490 34.76 37.89 -19.45
C PRO A 490 35.19 37.45 -20.84
N ASP A 491 34.43 36.50 -21.41
CA ASP A 491 34.57 35.95 -22.76
C ASP A 491 35.81 35.03 -22.96
N PRO A 492 35.68 33.84 -23.58
CA PRO A 492 34.49 33.29 -24.23
C PRO A 492 33.78 32.16 -23.49
N VAL A 493 32.46 32.17 -23.69
CA VAL A 493 31.41 31.13 -23.48
C VAL A 493 31.81 29.94 -22.59
N PRO A 494 31.09 29.70 -21.47
CA PRO A 494 31.32 28.53 -20.61
C PRO A 494 31.42 27.25 -21.45
N THR A 495 32.47 26.46 -21.20
CA THR A 495 32.65 25.14 -21.83
C THR A 495 31.59 24.12 -21.36
N PHE A 496 30.87 24.47 -20.31
CA PHE A 496 29.77 23.73 -19.71
C PHE A 496 28.68 24.69 -19.24
N GLN A 497 27.42 24.40 -19.57
CA GLN A 497 26.25 25.11 -19.05
C GLN A 497 25.59 24.24 -18.00
N SER A 498 25.23 24.84 -16.87
CA SER A 498 24.38 24.21 -15.86
C SER A 498 23.07 23.75 -16.48
N VAL A 499 22.51 22.67 -15.95
CA VAL A 499 21.15 22.24 -16.29
C VAL A 499 20.18 23.36 -15.89
N ASP A 500 19.30 23.77 -16.80
CA ASP A 500 18.25 24.75 -16.48
C ASP A 500 17.15 24.10 -15.65
N ASP A 501 16.31 23.27 -16.30
CA ASP A 501 15.14 22.68 -15.68
C ASP A 501 15.32 21.19 -15.38
N VAL A 502 14.77 20.75 -14.25
CA VAL A 502 14.79 19.34 -13.85
C VAL A 502 13.62 18.58 -14.49
N PHE A 503 12.40 19.10 -14.36
CA PHE A 503 11.20 18.50 -14.95
C PHE A 503 10.50 19.50 -15.87
N MET A 504 10.03 19.04 -17.02
CA MET A 504 9.24 19.81 -17.97
C MET A 504 8.10 18.99 -18.52
N LEU A 505 6.97 19.61 -18.88
CA LEU A 505 5.96 18.97 -19.72
C LEU A 505 6.28 19.19 -21.21
N ASP A 506 5.98 18.21 -22.05
CA ASP A 506 6.01 18.35 -23.51
C ASP A 506 4.80 19.19 -23.96
N LEU A 507 5.00 20.49 -24.21
CA LEU A 507 3.91 21.46 -24.43
C LEU A 507 3.26 21.33 -25.83
N LYS A 508 2.64 20.18 -26.11
CA LYS A 508 1.77 19.91 -27.26
C LYS A 508 0.31 20.28 -26.94
N ASP A 509 -0.58 20.24 -27.94
CA ASP A 509 -1.99 20.67 -27.83
C ASP A 509 -2.77 20.00 -26.66
N SER A 510 -2.39 18.78 -26.24
CA SER A 510 -2.91 18.06 -25.08
C SER A 510 -1.84 17.10 -24.55
N VAL A 511 -1.60 17.09 -23.24
CA VAL A 511 -0.68 16.16 -22.56
C VAL A 511 -1.26 15.79 -21.20
N GLU A 512 -1.44 14.50 -20.97
CA GLU A 512 -1.87 13.95 -19.69
C GLU A 512 -0.73 13.19 -19.01
N VAL A 513 -0.26 13.71 -17.89
CA VAL A 513 0.72 13.07 -17.01
C VAL A 513 0.01 12.65 -15.72
N ALA A 514 0.01 11.36 -15.41
CA ALA A 514 -0.75 10.85 -14.25
C ALA A 514 -0.11 11.26 -12.91
N PHE A 515 1.21 11.21 -12.80
CA PHE A 515 1.90 11.72 -11.61
C PHE A 515 3.38 12.00 -11.86
N LEU A 516 3.93 12.90 -11.04
CA LEU A 516 5.35 13.05 -10.78
C LEU A 516 5.61 12.78 -9.30
N LYS A 517 6.47 11.78 -8.99
CA LYS A 517 6.80 11.41 -7.61
C LYS A 517 8.31 11.37 -7.40
N VAL A 518 8.81 12.01 -6.36
CA VAL A 518 10.25 12.11 -6.07
C VAL A 518 10.47 11.76 -4.61
N TYR A 519 11.32 10.76 -4.34
CA TYR A 519 11.53 10.20 -3.00
C TYR A 519 13.02 10.10 -2.69
N ASP A 520 13.46 10.54 -1.51
CA ASP A 520 14.86 10.37 -1.06
C ASP A 520 15.92 10.85 -2.08
N CYS A 521 15.63 11.95 -2.78
CA CYS A 521 16.51 12.50 -3.80
C CYS A 521 17.24 13.75 -3.31
N LEU A 522 18.48 13.92 -3.80
CA LEU A 522 19.21 15.19 -3.78
C LEU A 522 19.09 15.83 -5.17
N ILE A 523 18.61 17.07 -5.26
CA ILE A 523 18.50 17.81 -6.51
C ILE A 523 19.21 19.13 -6.34
N GLN A 524 20.25 19.37 -7.14
CA GLN A 524 21.15 20.50 -6.91
C GLN A 524 21.72 21.15 -8.18
N ASN A 525 22.16 22.39 -8.02
CA ASN A 525 22.97 23.15 -8.98
C ASN A 525 22.29 23.32 -10.35
N THR A 526 21.05 23.81 -10.35
CA THR A 526 20.30 24.09 -11.58
C THR A 526 20.13 25.59 -11.79
N SER A 527 20.20 26.05 -13.05
CA SER A 527 20.09 27.47 -13.39
C SER A 527 18.67 28.00 -13.49
N ASP A 528 17.66 27.13 -13.57
CA ASP A 528 16.26 27.50 -13.72
C ASP A 528 15.34 26.57 -12.88
N ASN A 529 14.19 26.13 -13.40
CA ASN A 529 13.10 25.60 -12.59
C ASN A 529 13.28 24.10 -12.28
N VAL A 530 12.95 23.69 -11.07
CA VAL A 530 12.83 22.25 -10.79
C VAL A 530 11.62 21.65 -11.52
N LEU A 531 10.53 22.38 -11.67
CA LEU A 531 9.43 21.99 -12.56
C LEU A 531 8.98 23.20 -13.38
N GLU A 532 9.01 23.06 -14.70
CA GLU A 532 8.57 24.07 -15.66
C GLU A 532 7.38 23.57 -16.49
N VAL A 533 6.29 24.35 -16.46
CA VAL A 533 5.06 24.09 -17.23
C VAL A 533 4.64 25.36 -17.97
N TRP A 534 5.57 25.99 -18.67
CA TRP A 534 5.36 27.30 -19.28
C TRP A 534 5.93 27.40 -20.70
N ASP A 535 5.09 27.85 -21.65
CA ASP A 535 5.54 28.38 -22.94
C ASP A 535 5.02 29.83 -23.07
N PRO A 536 5.92 30.82 -23.23
CA PRO A 536 5.54 32.23 -23.44
C PRO A 536 4.63 32.45 -24.66
N ASN A 537 4.66 31.57 -25.66
CA ASN A 537 3.88 31.67 -26.89
C ASN A 537 2.46 31.08 -26.79
N LEU A 538 2.17 30.31 -25.74
CA LEU A 538 0.91 29.58 -25.54
C LEU A 538 0.01 30.20 -24.45
N TYR A 539 0.27 31.46 -24.09
CA TYR A 539 -0.45 32.21 -23.06
C TYR A 539 -1.98 32.19 -23.29
N GLY A 540 -2.70 31.41 -22.49
CA GLY A 540 -4.16 31.30 -22.52
C GLY A 540 -4.78 30.34 -23.54
N ALA A 541 -3.97 29.50 -24.23
CA ALA A 541 -4.43 28.61 -25.29
C ALA A 541 -4.42 27.10 -24.93
N LEU A 542 -3.79 26.70 -23.83
CA LEU A 542 -3.65 25.29 -23.43
C LEU A 542 -4.75 24.90 -22.43
N THR A 543 -5.80 24.25 -22.92
CA THR A 543 -6.92 23.75 -22.09
C THR A 543 -6.84 22.24 -21.80
N GLY A 544 -5.72 21.58 -22.12
CA GLY A 544 -5.55 20.12 -22.06
C GLY A 544 -4.23 19.63 -21.47
N LEU A 545 -3.55 20.45 -20.65
CA LEU A 545 -2.40 19.98 -19.87
C LEU A 545 -2.87 19.47 -18.50
N VAL A 546 -2.58 18.21 -18.20
CA VAL A 546 -2.88 17.57 -16.92
C VAL A 546 -1.57 17.01 -16.33
N LEU A 547 -1.32 17.34 -15.06
CA LEU A 547 -0.34 16.70 -14.21
C LEU A 547 -1.07 16.40 -12.90
N ASP A 548 -1.74 15.25 -12.85
CA ASP A 548 -2.81 15.00 -11.87
C ASP A 548 -2.30 15.04 -10.41
N SER A 549 -1.14 14.44 -10.12
CA SER A 549 -0.53 14.53 -8.79
C SER A 549 0.99 14.75 -8.80
N ILE A 550 1.45 15.57 -7.86
CA ILE A 550 2.87 15.79 -7.57
C ILE A 550 3.11 15.43 -6.12
N VAL A 551 4.07 14.52 -5.86
CA VAL A 551 4.42 14.08 -4.50
C VAL A 551 5.93 14.07 -4.34
N VAL A 552 6.45 14.86 -3.42
CA VAL A 552 7.88 14.95 -3.12
C VAL A 552 8.08 14.62 -1.64
N LYS A 553 8.86 13.58 -1.33
CA LYS A 553 9.14 13.20 0.06
C LYS A 553 10.60 12.92 0.32
N ASP A 554 11.07 13.24 1.53
CA ASP A 554 12.43 12.92 1.99
C ASP A 554 13.54 13.51 1.10
N CYS A 555 13.28 14.63 0.42
CA CYS A 555 14.20 15.19 -0.58
C CYS A 555 14.96 16.42 -0.06
N LEU A 556 16.15 16.65 -0.61
CA LEU A 556 16.93 17.88 -0.43
C LEU A 556 17.08 18.59 -1.78
N PHE A 557 16.72 19.87 -1.79
CA PHE A 557 16.90 20.78 -2.92
C PHE A 557 17.87 21.88 -2.54
N TYR A 558 18.92 22.06 -3.33
CA TYR A 558 19.99 22.99 -3.02
C TYR A 558 20.49 23.75 -4.26
N ASN A 559 20.63 25.07 -4.18
CA ASN A 559 21.16 25.89 -5.29
C ASN A 559 20.37 25.63 -6.60
N THR A 560 19.06 25.84 -6.52
CA THR A 560 18.13 25.69 -7.66
C THR A 560 17.19 26.89 -7.69
N TRP A 561 16.53 27.16 -8.82
CA TRP A 561 15.80 28.42 -8.96
C TRP A 561 14.39 28.41 -8.36
N ARG A 562 13.47 27.60 -8.91
CA ARG A 562 12.04 27.63 -8.55
C ARG A 562 11.34 26.27 -8.71
N TRP A 563 10.37 25.92 -7.86
CA TRP A 563 9.39 24.85 -8.13
C TRP A 563 8.10 25.48 -8.65
N GLY A 564 7.70 25.20 -9.89
CA GLY A 564 6.51 25.79 -10.50
C GLY A 564 5.50 24.75 -10.98
N VAL A 565 4.25 24.87 -10.55
CA VAL A 565 3.09 24.23 -11.16
C VAL A 565 2.21 25.35 -11.68
N ARG A 566 2.13 25.52 -13.00
CA ARG A 566 1.45 26.68 -13.57
C ARG A 566 0.63 26.27 -14.77
N HIS A 567 -0.65 26.65 -14.77
CA HIS A 567 -1.54 26.48 -15.92
C HIS A 567 -1.69 25.00 -16.33
N VAL A 568 -1.68 24.11 -15.34
CA VAL A 568 -1.82 22.67 -15.53
C VAL A 568 -2.89 22.15 -14.58
N GLN A 569 -3.77 21.29 -15.06
CA GLN A 569 -4.73 20.66 -14.15
C GLN A 569 -3.98 19.73 -13.21
N ASN A 570 -3.99 20.06 -11.92
CA ASN A 570 -3.39 19.29 -10.85
C ASN A 570 -4.42 19.10 -9.73
N SER A 571 -4.71 17.86 -9.38
CA SER A 571 -5.65 17.53 -8.32
C SER A 571 -4.97 17.55 -6.95
N TYR A 572 -3.68 17.22 -6.88
CA TYR A 572 -2.95 17.04 -5.62
C TYR A 572 -1.46 17.43 -5.71
N PHE A 573 -0.99 18.19 -4.73
CA PHE A 573 0.40 18.62 -4.57
C PHE A 573 0.88 18.42 -3.14
N GLU A 574 1.91 17.59 -2.94
CA GLU A 574 2.44 17.24 -1.62
C GLU A 574 3.95 17.40 -1.53
N LEU A 575 4.40 18.10 -0.48
CA LEU A 575 5.79 18.14 -0.02
C LEU A 575 5.84 17.63 1.43
N GLU A 576 6.52 16.51 1.68
CA GLU A 576 6.65 15.94 3.03
C GLU A 576 8.11 15.69 3.39
N ASN A 577 8.54 16.08 4.58
CA ASN A 577 9.90 15.80 5.08
C ASN A 577 11.01 16.23 4.10
N CYS A 578 10.85 17.40 3.47
CA CYS A 578 11.78 17.92 2.47
C CYS A 578 12.56 19.14 2.99
N THR A 579 13.76 19.36 2.46
CA THR A 579 14.55 20.58 2.70
C THR A 579 14.77 21.33 1.40
N PHE A 580 14.47 22.63 1.40
CA PHE A 580 14.70 23.56 0.30
C PHE A 580 15.64 24.64 0.80
N TRP A 581 16.85 24.66 0.25
CA TRP A 581 17.91 25.56 0.69
C TRP A 581 18.53 26.29 -0.49
N ASP A 582 18.75 27.60 -0.33
CA ASP A 582 19.41 28.45 -1.32
C ASP A 582 18.66 28.50 -2.66
N PHE A 583 17.45 29.03 -2.58
CA PHE A 583 16.61 29.31 -3.74
C PHE A 583 16.62 30.82 -3.96
N PRO A 584 17.13 31.37 -5.08
CA PRO A 584 17.20 32.81 -5.27
C PRO A 584 15.85 33.47 -5.61
N ASP A 585 14.79 32.71 -5.86
CA ASP A 585 13.43 33.24 -6.07
C ASP A 585 12.39 32.54 -5.18
N PHE A 586 11.35 31.91 -5.74
CA PHE A 586 10.29 31.25 -4.97
C PHE A 586 10.42 29.74 -4.94
N VAL A 587 10.09 29.12 -3.79
CA VAL A 587 10.15 27.67 -3.69
C VAL A 587 8.97 27.03 -4.39
N VAL A 588 7.71 27.33 -4.06
CA VAL A 588 6.55 26.81 -4.80
C VAL A 588 5.77 27.94 -5.45
N TYR A 589 5.46 27.78 -6.73
CA TYR A 589 4.54 28.63 -7.45
C TYR A 589 3.41 27.80 -8.04
N ALA A 590 2.18 28.07 -7.63
CA ALA A 590 1.02 27.23 -8.00
C ALA A 590 -0.15 28.10 -8.51
N ARG A 591 -0.73 27.81 -9.67
CA ARG A 591 -1.83 28.62 -10.27
C ARG A 591 -2.94 27.77 -10.89
N ASP A 592 -3.42 26.78 -10.15
CA ASP A 592 -4.31 25.76 -10.71
C ASP A 592 -5.60 25.66 -9.90
N ALA A 593 -6.74 25.56 -10.58
CA ALA A 593 -8.06 25.50 -9.97
C ALA A 593 -8.41 24.04 -9.61
N GLY A 594 -8.80 23.78 -8.36
CA GLY A 594 -9.21 22.45 -7.91
C GLY A 594 -8.15 21.63 -7.17
N THR A 595 -6.97 22.20 -6.90
CA THR A 595 -5.84 21.50 -6.29
C THR A 595 -5.93 21.42 -4.76
N GLU A 596 -5.70 20.23 -4.19
CA GLU A 596 -5.37 20.04 -2.77
C GLU A 596 -3.86 20.14 -2.55
N MET A 597 -3.43 20.99 -1.60
CA MET A 597 -2.01 21.22 -1.30
C MET A 597 -1.67 20.81 0.13
N VAL A 598 -0.64 19.98 0.29
CA VAL A 598 -0.10 19.52 1.58
C VAL A 598 1.40 19.82 1.67
N ILE A 599 1.81 20.52 2.72
CA ILE A 599 3.22 20.74 3.07
C ILE A 599 3.39 20.36 4.52
N ASP A 600 4.17 19.31 4.80
CA ASP A 600 4.36 18.80 6.16
C ASP A 600 5.83 18.47 6.43
N HIS A 601 6.30 18.72 7.65
CA HIS A 601 7.69 18.43 8.06
C HIS A 601 8.77 19.02 7.12
N CYS A 602 8.50 20.16 6.44
CA CYS A 602 9.43 20.74 5.48
C CYS A 602 10.29 21.85 6.11
N THR A 603 11.53 22.00 5.62
CA THR A 603 12.42 23.11 5.96
C THR A 603 12.70 23.96 4.73
N PHE A 604 12.40 25.26 4.80
CA PHE A 604 12.70 26.25 3.79
C PHE A 604 13.70 27.25 4.38
N ASN A 605 14.88 27.37 3.79
CA ASN A 605 15.93 28.25 4.31
C ASN A 605 16.67 28.99 3.19
N ASN A 606 16.95 30.28 3.40
CA ASN A 606 17.64 31.13 2.41
C ASN A 606 16.92 31.10 1.05
N THR A 607 15.63 31.34 1.09
CA THR A 607 14.77 31.41 -0.09
C THR A 607 14.60 32.88 -0.49
N GLY A 608 14.50 33.15 -1.78
CA GLY A 608 14.45 34.47 -2.37
C GLY A 608 13.15 35.21 -2.07
N THR A 609 12.49 35.70 -3.12
CA THR A 609 11.43 36.71 -2.98
C THR A 609 10.26 36.25 -2.10
N GLU A 610 9.84 34.99 -2.21
CA GLU A 610 8.69 34.39 -1.49
C GLU A 610 8.95 32.88 -1.29
N ILE A 611 8.27 32.20 -0.37
CA ILE A 611 8.38 30.72 -0.25
C ILE A 611 7.29 30.06 -1.09
N LEU A 612 6.03 30.52 -0.96
CA LEU A 612 4.90 30.05 -1.76
C LEU A 612 4.17 31.24 -2.42
N TRP A 613 4.04 31.21 -3.74
CA TRP A 613 3.40 32.27 -4.53
C TRP A 613 2.29 31.73 -5.44
N ASN A 614 1.14 32.43 -5.51
CA ASN A 614 0.13 32.14 -6.52
C ASN A 614 -0.20 33.33 -7.45
N ALA A 615 -0.14 34.61 -7.06
CA ALA A 615 -0.36 35.75 -7.98
C ALA A 615 -0.11 37.17 -7.40
N GLY A 616 0.47 38.08 -8.21
CA GLY A 616 0.54 39.55 -8.00
C GLY A 616 1.90 40.08 -7.51
N SER A 617 2.00 41.31 -6.97
CA SER A 617 3.32 41.88 -6.56
C SER A 617 3.98 41.08 -5.43
N PRO A 618 5.32 40.92 -5.45
CA PRO A 618 6.05 40.09 -4.52
C PRO A 618 6.29 40.82 -3.20
N ASP A 619 5.50 40.50 -2.18
CA ASP A 619 5.60 41.17 -0.87
C ASP A 619 5.29 40.20 0.30
N GLU A 620 5.00 38.90 0.04
CA GLU A 620 4.42 37.97 1.02
C GLU A 620 5.10 36.58 0.97
N ILE A 621 5.53 35.98 2.09
CA ILE A 621 6.23 34.68 2.12
C ILE A 621 5.30 33.55 1.69
N LEU A 622 4.07 33.55 2.20
CA LEU A 622 3.00 32.64 1.80
C LEU A 622 1.86 33.46 1.20
N ARG A 623 1.56 33.28 -0.08
CA ARG A 623 0.50 34.01 -0.76
C ARG A 623 -0.39 33.13 -1.61
N PHE A 624 -1.65 33.01 -1.19
CA PHE A 624 -2.71 32.34 -1.94
C PHE A 624 -3.94 33.23 -2.08
N ARG A 625 -4.25 33.67 -3.31
CA ARG A 625 -5.44 34.48 -3.66
C ARG A 625 -6.37 33.76 -4.63
N GLY A 626 -7.68 33.83 -4.38
CA GLY A 626 -8.75 33.37 -5.30
C GLY A 626 -9.16 31.90 -5.14
N ASP A 627 -10.10 31.42 -5.94
CA ASP A 627 -10.68 30.06 -5.83
C ASP A 627 -9.80 28.96 -6.48
N THR A 628 -8.47 29.11 -6.42
CA THR A 628 -7.55 28.16 -7.07
C THR A 628 -7.44 26.85 -6.30
N PHE A 629 -7.31 26.88 -4.97
CA PHE A 629 -7.14 25.64 -4.19
C PHE A 629 -8.44 25.15 -3.57
N THR A 630 -8.64 23.82 -3.50
CA THR A 630 -9.73 23.21 -2.73
C THR A 630 -9.43 23.31 -1.23
N SER A 631 -8.20 22.95 -0.83
CA SER A 631 -7.68 23.13 0.52
C SER A 631 -6.15 23.26 0.52
N ILE A 632 -5.61 23.88 1.57
CA ILE A 632 -4.17 24.04 1.80
C ILE A 632 -3.88 23.64 3.25
N SER A 633 -2.99 22.68 3.46
CA SER A 633 -2.47 22.29 4.77
C SER A 633 -0.97 22.51 4.83
N ILE A 634 -0.51 23.38 5.73
CA ILE A 634 0.91 23.60 6.00
C ILE A 634 1.17 23.31 7.48
N THR A 635 1.90 22.24 7.78
CA THR A 635 2.11 21.77 9.15
C THR A 635 3.56 21.43 9.46
N ASN A 636 3.93 21.51 10.74
CA ASN A 636 5.20 20.99 11.27
C ASN A 636 6.47 21.46 10.54
N SER A 637 6.47 22.68 9.99
CA SER A 637 7.48 23.14 9.04
C SER A 637 8.28 24.36 9.53
N ILE A 638 9.48 24.55 8.97
CA ILE A 638 10.36 25.68 9.27
C ILE A 638 10.48 26.57 8.03
N MET A 639 10.31 27.88 8.20
CA MET A 639 10.46 28.90 7.16
C MET A 639 11.42 29.99 7.65
N ALA A 640 12.66 29.97 7.19
CA ALA A 640 13.74 30.82 7.70
C ALA A 640 14.45 31.62 6.59
N ASN A 641 14.86 32.85 6.91
CA ASN A 641 15.70 33.69 6.04
C ASN A 641 15.10 33.94 4.64
N GLY A 642 13.78 34.20 4.55
CA GLY A 642 13.10 34.61 3.32
C GLY A 642 13.16 36.13 3.09
N SER A 643 13.09 36.61 1.84
CA SER A 643 13.32 38.04 1.52
C SER A 643 12.07 38.95 1.44
N SER A 644 10.90 38.52 1.96
CA SER A 644 9.63 39.24 1.78
C SER A 644 9.15 40.07 3.00
N ASP A 645 8.30 41.07 2.71
CA ASP A 645 7.80 42.09 3.64
C ASP A 645 6.57 41.68 4.48
N ALA A 646 5.98 40.48 4.30
CA ALA A 646 4.88 39.93 5.11
C ALA A 646 4.89 38.39 5.16
N PRO A 647 4.69 37.71 6.31
CA PRO A 647 4.84 36.24 6.40
C PRO A 647 3.68 35.44 5.79
N ILE A 648 2.42 35.87 5.89
CA ILE A 648 1.28 35.06 5.42
C ILE A 648 0.15 35.93 4.91
N ARG A 649 -0.39 35.57 3.74
CA ARG A 649 -1.68 35.98 3.22
C ARG A 649 -2.43 34.80 2.57
N LEU A 650 -3.58 34.47 3.14
CA LEU A 650 -4.49 33.43 2.66
C LEU A 650 -5.87 34.04 2.40
N ASP A 651 -6.17 34.26 1.12
CA ASP A 651 -7.46 34.74 0.59
C ASP A 651 -8.12 33.64 -0.30
N ALA A 652 -7.78 32.36 -0.07
CA ALA A 652 -8.09 31.20 -0.93
C ALA A 652 -8.25 29.90 -0.12
N GLY A 653 -9.12 28.98 -0.56
CA GLY A 653 -9.29 27.63 0.01
C GLY A 653 -10.09 27.60 1.33
N GLN A 654 -11.35 27.18 1.26
CA GLN A 654 -12.21 26.99 2.45
C GLN A 654 -11.63 25.87 3.34
N GLY A 655 -11.29 26.20 4.59
CA GLY A 655 -10.75 25.21 5.54
C GLY A 655 -9.24 25.03 5.51
N SER A 656 -8.50 25.98 4.91
CA SER A 656 -7.03 25.95 4.93
C SER A 656 -6.45 26.05 6.36
N VAL A 657 -5.40 25.28 6.63
CA VAL A 657 -4.75 25.15 7.95
C VAL A 657 -3.27 25.49 7.83
N VAL A 658 -2.79 26.36 8.73
CA VAL A 658 -1.35 26.55 8.98
C VAL A 658 -1.11 26.31 10.47
N SER A 659 -0.45 25.21 10.83
CA SER A 659 -0.27 24.85 12.23
C SER A 659 1.14 24.36 12.54
N ASN A 660 1.67 24.71 13.71
CA ASN A 660 3.00 24.26 14.14
C ASN A 660 4.10 24.62 13.11
N VAL A 661 4.08 25.86 12.63
CA VAL A 661 5.08 26.39 11.68
C VAL A 661 5.96 27.42 12.37
N LEU A 662 7.28 27.24 12.25
CA LEU A 662 8.28 28.19 12.75
C LEU A 662 8.67 29.16 11.64
N PHE A 663 8.60 30.45 11.94
CA PHE A 663 9.05 31.53 11.07
C PHE A 663 10.28 32.20 11.70
N TRP A 664 11.35 32.42 10.93
CA TRP A 664 12.56 33.08 11.45
C TRP A 664 13.22 34.01 10.44
N ASN A 665 13.63 35.21 10.90
CA ASN A 665 14.21 36.23 10.03
C ASN A 665 13.31 36.50 8.81
N THR A 666 12.02 36.60 9.12
CA THR A 666 10.90 36.90 8.22
C THR A 666 10.13 38.06 8.85
N SER A 667 9.48 38.93 8.06
CA SER A 667 8.84 40.13 8.62
C SER A 667 7.65 39.79 9.56
N ALA A 668 7.18 40.76 10.36
CA ALA A 668 6.24 40.53 11.48
C ALA A 668 4.73 40.73 11.18
N ASN A 669 4.30 40.92 9.92
CA ASN A 669 2.92 41.35 9.61
C ASN A 669 2.02 40.25 8.99
N THR A 670 1.23 39.54 9.80
CA THR A 670 0.24 38.57 9.31
C THR A 670 -1.08 39.27 8.90
N ARG A 671 -1.63 38.98 7.71
CA ARG A 671 -2.99 39.38 7.30
C ARG A 671 -3.84 38.14 7.05
N LEU A 672 -4.91 37.99 7.83
CA LEU A 672 -5.77 36.79 7.83
C LEU A 672 -7.18 37.17 7.39
N ALA A 673 -7.70 36.53 6.33
CA ALA A 673 -9.09 36.65 5.93
C ALA A 673 -9.88 35.35 6.19
N ASP A 674 -9.35 34.16 5.84
CA ASP A 674 -10.15 32.91 5.79
C ASP A 674 -9.42 31.60 6.19
N ALA A 675 -8.35 31.63 7.00
CA ALA A 675 -7.58 30.43 7.40
C ALA A 675 -7.45 30.25 8.92
N VAL A 676 -7.31 28.99 9.37
CA VAL A 676 -7.00 28.64 10.77
C VAL A 676 -5.48 28.61 10.94
N VAL A 677 -4.95 29.52 11.77
CA VAL A 677 -3.53 29.55 12.14
C VAL A 677 -3.38 29.27 13.63
N THR A 678 -2.70 28.20 13.99
CA THR A 678 -2.49 27.76 15.38
C THR A 678 -1.03 27.39 15.63
N ASP A 679 -0.56 27.54 16.87
CA ASP A 679 0.74 27.02 17.31
C ASP A 679 1.96 27.44 16.47
N THR A 680 1.90 28.61 15.83
CA THR A 680 3.03 29.17 15.07
C THR A 680 3.96 29.98 15.97
N LEU A 681 5.27 29.91 15.70
CA LEU A 681 6.31 30.53 16.52
C LEU A 681 7.22 31.41 15.65
N ASN A 682 7.59 32.59 16.15
CA ASN A 682 8.66 33.40 15.58
C ASN A 682 9.89 33.34 16.49
N ALA A 683 10.84 32.47 16.17
CA ALA A 683 12.04 32.21 16.98
C ALA A 683 13.19 31.66 16.14
N ASP A 684 14.42 31.87 16.59
CA ASP A 684 15.63 31.33 15.95
C ASP A 684 15.59 29.80 15.98
N PRO A 685 15.71 29.10 14.83
CA PRO A 685 15.80 27.64 14.79
C PRO A 685 17.11 27.10 15.36
N LEU A 686 18.12 27.95 15.61
CA LEU A 686 19.44 27.56 16.14
C LEU A 686 20.10 26.45 15.32
N PHE A 687 20.09 26.59 13.98
CA PHE A 687 20.80 25.68 13.09
C PHE A 687 22.26 25.54 13.55
N ALA A 688 22.75 24.30 13.66
CA ALA A 688 24.15 24.04 13.95
C ALA A 688 24.99 24.37 12.71
N ASP A 689 26.15 25.00 12.94
CA ASP A 689 27.14 25.33 11.89
C ASP A 689 27.64 24.09 11.14
#